data_AF-A0A2V8JM65-F1
#
_entry.id   AF-A0A2V8JM65-F1
#
_cell.length_a   1.000
_cell.length_b   1.000
_cell.length_c   1.000
_cell.angle_alpha   90.00
_cell.angle_beta   90.00
_cell.angle_gamma   90.00
#
_symmetry.space_group_name_H-M   'P 1'
#
loop_
_entity.id
_entity.type
_entity.pdbx_description
1 polymer ?
#
loop_
_entity_poly.entity_id
_entity_poly.type
_entity_poly.pdbx_seq_one_letter_code
_entity_poly.pdbx_strand_id
1 'polypeptide(L)'
;MKRLVPATIAIHALNRLTFGPHPGDVEEVRRIGLAKWIELQLHPDRIQENPVLEGKLKPLATLNMSMADVVREYTPRPQEPIAMTTPFGPLNLNSILSLDQVRKVMNGTAEERTEVLKSLPPGKRKEVLAGLPPNVLAYTPEFKDEAAELQKMRQQQIQMEARKRNPQLTDLLNQDQINAARSGNKDQLTALFAYLDPDKRVAVGSLLPLQSLADFPELRRAARFTRTPRQVASDDLKQAKLFRAIYSKRQLEEVLVDFWYNHFNVDLNKNVRFAPNFVHLLIGSYERDAIRPHVFGHFKDLLLATARHPAMLYYLDNWESMTPEGLQVGPFAPRRGNVNGQANAILPGPFDRLAHGLNENYGREVMELHTLGVNGGYTQADVIAVARCFTGWTVTNPENPEFVFASFMHDFREKTVLGHKISAGGGEQDGLQVIDILAHHPSTAKFISKELAQRFVADDPPQALVDRMARTFMKTDGDLRAVMKTMFTSTEFFSEGAWKSKIKSPLEMVAGAVRALNADTNDTFALLQKVADLGEPLYGKLEPTGYSNTGETWLSTAGVLGRLNFARALASGLIPGVKPDPSVLTGKDAAAIGRQLLGHNVSAQTTASIAQGTQNRNASGPFTASLVLGSPDFQRR
;
A
#
# COMPACT_ATOMS: atom_id res chain seq x y z
N MET A 1 -11.78 -34.23 20.34
CA MET A 1 -12.64 -33.03 20.17
C MET A 1 -13.97 -33.44 19.55
N LYS A 2 -15.08 -32.80 19.92
CA LYS A 2 -16.36 -32.98 19.23
C LYS A 2 -16.29 -32.35 17.85
N ARG A 3 -16.79 -33.07 16.84
CA ARG A 3 -16.82 -32.62 15.44
C ARG A 3 -18.08 -31.82 15.18
N LEU A 4 -17.97 -30.81 14.32
CA LEU A 4 -19.12 -30.05 13.83
C LEU A 4 -20.19 -30.95 13.20
N VAL A 5 -21.45 -30.60 13.42
CA VAL A 5 -22.58 -31.25 12.75
C VAL A 5 -22.52 -31.02 11.24
N PRO A 6 -22.96 -31.99 10.40
CA PRO A 6 -22.84 -31.89 8.94
C PRO A 6 -23.43 -30.59 8.34
N ALA A 7 -24.49 -30.06 8.95
CA ALA A 7 -25.17 -28.86 8.49
C ALA A 7 -24.30 -27.58 8.53
N THR A 8 -23.31 -27.50 9.44
CA THR A 8 -22.46 -26.30 9.64
C THR A 8 -21.10 -26.39 8.97
N ILE A 9 -20.64 -27.58 8.57
CA ILE A 9 -19.30 -27.79 8.03
C ILE A 9 -19.03 -26.95 6.76
N ALA A 10 -19.98 -26.88 5.83
CA ALA A 10 -19.83 -26.08 4.61
C ALA A 10 -19.64 -24.58 4.91
N ILE A 11 -20.42 -24.07 5.87
CA ILE A 11 -20.40 -22.67 6.28
C ILE A 11 -19.14 -22.35 7.06
N HIS A 12 -18.66 -23.29 7.87
CA HIS A 12 -17.39 -23.16 8.57
C HIS A 12 -16.25 -23.04 7.57
N ALA A 13 -16.18 -23.93 6.57
CA ALA A 13 -15.17 -23.89 5.53
C ALA A 13 -15.22 -22.57 4.75
N LEU A 14 -16.40 -22.09 4.35
CA LEU A 14 -16.55 -20.80 3.68
C LEU A 14 -16.04 -19.65 4.56
N ASN A 15 -16.46 -19.57 5.82
CA ASN A 15 -16.00 -18.52 6.73
C ASN A 15 -14.50 -18.56 7.04
N ARG A 16 -13.83 -19.73 6.92
CA ARG A 16 -12.40 -19.87 7.18
C ARG A 16 -11.51 -19.73 5.95
N LEU A 17 -11.97 -20.19 4.79
CA LEU A 17 -11.19 -20.23 3.54
C LEU A 17 -11.53 -19.07 2.60
N THR A 18 -12.54 -18.26 2.91
CA THR A 18 -12.94 -17.10 2.10
C THR A 18 -13.10 -15.86 2.96
N PHE A 19 -13.38 -14.70 2.34
CA PHE A 19 -13.76 -13.48 3.07
C PHE A 19 -15.21 -13.52 3.62
N GLY A 20 -15.88 -14.67 3.54
CA GLY A 20 -17.26 -14.89 3.96
C GLY A 20 -18.12 -15.48 2.83
N PRO A 21 -19.23 -16.15 3.17
CA PRO A 21 -20.12 -16.73 2.18
C PRO A 21 -20.81 -15.63 1.36
N HIS A 22 -20.83 -15.81 0.04
CA HIS A 22 -21.73 -15.11 -0.88
C HIS A 22 -23.03 -15.91 -1.02
N PRO A 23 -24.20 -15.27 -1.31
CA PRO A 23 -25.40 -16.00 -1.66
C PRO A 23 -25.16 -17.08 -2.73
N GLY A 24 -25.56 -18.32 -2.44
CA GLY A 24 -25.36 -19.49 -3.30
C GLY A 24 -24.11 -20.32 -3.00
N ASP A 25 -23.12 -19.79 -2.27
CA ASP A 25 -21.87 -20.51 -2.00
C ASP A 25 -22.10 -21.79 -1.17
N VAL A 26 -23.00 -21.72 -0.19
CA VAL A 26 -23.30 -22.86 0.70
C VAL A 26 -23.97 -23.99 -0.09
N GLU A 27 -24.90 -23.64 -0.96
CA GLU A 27 -25.58 -24.58 -1.87
C GLU A 27 -24.58 -25.23 -2.82
N GLU A 28 -23.64 -24.45 -3.36
CA GLU A 28 -22.60 -24.95 -4.26
C GLU A 28 -21.67 -25.95 -3.55
N VAL A 29 -21.17 -25.61 -2.36
CA VAL A 29 -20.34 -26.53 -1.55
C VAL A 29 -21.08 -27.83 -1.25
N ARG A 30 -22.37 -27.75 -0.90
CA ARG A 30 -23.22 -28.93 -0.67
C ARG A 30 -23.40 -29.75 -1.95
N ARG A 31 -23.59 -29.10 -3.09
CA ARG A 31 -23.81 -29.74 -4.39
C ARG A 31 -22.58 -30.50 -4.89
N ILE A 32 -21.39 -29.91 -4.83
CA ILE A 32 -20.16 -30.56 -5.33
C ILE A 32 -19.44 -31.41 -4.28
N GLY A 33 -19.78 -31.21 -3.00
CA GLY A 33 -19.15 -31.85 -1.86
C GLY A 33 -17.94 -31.06 -1.35
N LEU A 34 -17.86 -30.94 -0.02
CA LEU A 34 -16.83 -30.13 0.66
C LEU A 34 -15.39 -30.50 0.26
N ALA A 35 -15.04 -31.79 0.27
CA ALA A 35 -13.68 -32.22 -0.03
C ALA A 35 -13.25 -31.80 -1.44
N LYS A 36 -14.15 -31.94 -2.42
CA LYS A 36 -13.93 -31.50 -3.80
C LYS A 36 -13.84 -29.98 -3.89
N TRP A 37 -14.68 -29.25 -3.15
CA TRP A 37 -14.62 -27.79 -3.11
C TRP A 37 -13.28 -27.28 -2.52
N ILE A 38 -12.80 -27.86 -1.42
CA ILE A 38 -11.49 -27.52 -0.82
C ILE A 38 -10.37 -27.82 -1.81
N GLU A 39 -10.41 -28.98 -2.49
CA GLU A 39 -9.40 -29.33 -3.49
C GLU A 39 -9.39 -28.33 -4.66
N LEU A 40 -10.55 -27.85 -5.12
CA LEU A 40 -10.61 -26.77 -6.11
C LEU A 40 -10.00 -25.47 -5.58
N GLN A 41 -10.30 -25.07 -4.34
CA GLN A 41 -9.74 -23.86 -3.73
C GLN A 41 -8.22 -23.93 -3.55
N LEU A 42 -7.68 -25.12 -3.29
CA LEU A 42 -6.23 -25.32 -3.29
C LEU A 42 -5.65 -25.12 -4.70
N HIS A 43 -6.38 -25.45 -5.76
CA HIS A 43 -5.96 -25.34 -7.18
C HIS A 43 -6.71 -24.23 -7.93
N PRO A 44 -6.41 -22.94 -7.66
CA PRO A 44 -7.14 -21.81 -8.24
C PRO A 44 -7.09 -21.76 -9.77
N ASP A 45 -6.05 -22.31 -10.39
CA ASP A 45 -5.90 -22.48 -11.84
C ASP A 45 -7.06 -23.29 -12.46
N ARG A 46 -7.69 -24.17 -11.68
CA ARG A 46 -8.85 -24.98 -12.10
C ARG A 46 -10.19 -24.27 -11.90
N ILE A 47 -10.18 -23.09 -11.30
CA ILE A 47 -11.38 -22.28 -11.06
C ILE A 47 -11.44 -21.19 -12.13
N GLN A 48 -12.50 -21.23 -12.93
CA GLN A 48 -12.83 -20.12 -13.83
C GLN A 48 -13.16 -18.88 -13.00
N GLU A 49 -12.47 -17.78 -13.28
CA GLU A 49 -12.67 -16.53 -12.55
C GLU A 49 -14.01 -15.87 -12.90
N ASN A 50 -14.45 -14.97 -12.03
CA ASN A 50 -15.63 -14.14 -12.23
C ASN A 50 -15.39 -13.08 -13.32
N PRO A 51 -16.12 -13.08 -14.45
CA PRO A 51 -15.95 -12.07 -15.50
C PRO A 51 -16.28 -10.65 -15.03
N VAL A 52 -17.13 -10.49 -14.00
CA VAL A 52 -17.38 -9.18 -13.39
C VAL A 52 -16.09 -8.63 -12.76
N LEU A 53 -15.31 -9.48 -12.09
CA LEU A 53 -14.04 -9.07 -11.48
C LEU A 53 -13.06 -8.56 -12.53
N GLU A 54 -12.94 -9.25 -13.67
CA GLU A 54 -12.08 -8.81 -14.77
C GLU A 54 -12.45 -7.39 -15.25
N GLY A 55 -13.75 -7.12 -15.39
CA GLY A 55 -14.26 -5.78 -15.69
C GLY A 55 -13.90 -4.72 -14.65
N LYS A 56 -13.93 -5.06 -13.34
CA LYS A 56 -13.55 -4.13 -12.26
C LYS A 56 -12.04 -3.89 -12.16
N LEU A 57 -11.21 -4.88 -12.53
CA LEU A 57 -9.74 -4.77 -12.49
C LEU A 57 -9.17 -4.05 -13.71
N LYS A 58 -9.83 -4.14 -14.87
CA LYS A 58 -9.36 -3.56 -16.15
C LYS A 58 -8.96 -2.07 -16.07
N PRO A 59 -9.69 -1.17 -15.38
CA PRO A 59 -9.32 0.25 -15.29
C PRO A 59 -8.10 0.53 -14.39
N LEU A 60 -7.68 -0.45 -13.58
CA LEU A 60 -6.57 -0.32 -12.62
C LEU A 60 -5.25 -0.62 -13.33
N ALA A 61 -4.84 0.26 -14.23
CA ALA A 61 -3.78 0.02 -15.21
C ALA A 61 -2.44 -0.43 -14.60
N THR A 62 -2.07 0.10 -13.43
CA THR A 62 -0.77 -0.20 -12.79
C THR A 62 -0.61 -1.66 -12.39
N LEU A 63 -1.71 -2.42 -12.25
CA LEU A 63 -1.65 -3.85 -11.92
C LEU A 63 -0.94 -4.68 -12.98
N ASN A 64 -0.98 -4.25 -14.25
CA ASN A 64 -0.43 -4.99 -15.38
C ASN A 64 0.88 -4.38 -15.93
N MET A 65 1.37 -3.30 -15.31
CA MET A 65 2.58 -2.61 -15.74
C MET A 65 3.82 -3.21 -15.07
N SER A 66 4.96 -3.22 -15.76
CA SER A 66 6.23 -3.52 -15.10
C SER A 66 6.51 -2.48 -14.02
N MET A 67 7.29 -2.85 -13.00
CA MET A 67 7.70 -1.92 -11.95
C MET A 67 8.42 -0.69 -12.55
N ALA A 68 9.24 -0.89 -13.58
CA ALA A 68 9.92 0.17 -14.33
C ALA A 68 8.93 1.15 -14.98
N ASP A 69 7.90 0.63 -15.65
CA ASP A 69 6.89 1.46 -16.30
C ASP A 69 6.07 2.25 -15.28
N VAL A 70 5.70 1.63 -14.14
CA VAL A 70 5.00 2.32 -13.05
C VAL A 70 5.86 3.47 -12.51
N VAL A 71 7.14 3.23 -12.27
CA VAL A 71 8.06 4.26 -11.79
C VAL A 71 8.21 5.40 -12.79
N ARG A 72 8.40 5.08 -14.07
CA ARG A 72 8.54 6.07 -15.15
C ARG A 72 7.31 6.95 -15.34
N GLU A 73 6.12 6.36 -15.26
CA GLU A 73 4.86 7.06 -15.56
C GLU A 73 4.28 7.80 -14.35
N TYR A 74 4.49 7.29 -13.14
CA TYR A 74 3.86 7.81 -11.91
C TYR A 74 4.85 8.53 -10.99
N THR A 75 6.10 8.73 -11.42
CA THR A 75 7.00 9.67 -10.78
C THR A 75 6.78 11.08 -11.34
N PRO A 76 6.47 12.09 -10.50
CA PRO A 76 6.28 13.46 -10.96
C PRO A 76 7.54 13.95 -11.66
N ARG A 77 7.41 14.44 -12.89
CA ARG A 77 8.51 15.12 -13.57
C ARG A 77 8.75 16.48 -12.89
N PRO A 78 10.01 16.88 -12.65
CA PRO A 78 10.30 18.22 -12.16
C PRO A 78 9.70 19.25 -13.14
N GLN A 79 8.78 20.09 -12.66
CA GLN A 79 8.26 21.18 -13.46
C GLN A 79 9.25 22.34 -13.45
N GLU A 80 9.47 22.98 -14.60
CA GLU A 80 10.27 24.19 -14.67
C GLU A 80 9.70 25.27 -13.74
N PRO A 81 10.51 26.00 -12.95
CA PRO A 81 10.04 27.12 -12.16
C PRO A 81 9.23 28.11 -12.99
N ILE A 82 8.10 28.62 -12.46
CA ILE A 82 7.24 29.59 -13.18
C ILE A 82 8.05 30.83 -13.63
N ALA A 83 9.09 31.20 -12.87
CA ALA A 83 9.99 32.28 -13.26
C ALA A 83 10.67 32.04 -14.62
N MET A 84 10.95 30.79 -15.00
CA MET A 84 11.55 30.42 -16.29
C MET A 84 10.59 30.58 -17.47
N THR A 85 9.27 30.56 -17.24
CA THR A 85 8.28 30.76 -18.30
C THR A 85 7.91 32.24 -18.50
N THR A 86 8.52 33.15 -17.74
CA THR A 86 8.35 34.60 -17.94
C THR A 86 9.34 35.12 -18.99
N PRO A 87 9.02 36.18 -19.76
CA PRO A 87 9.94 36.80 -20.72
C PRO A 87 11.26 37.31 -20.11
N PHE A 88 11.34 37.45 -18.79
CA PHE A 88 12.52 37.93 -18.05
C PHE A 88 13.32 36.79 -17.38
N GLY A 89 12.85 35.54 -17.46
CA GLY A 89 13.49 34.38 -16.84
C GLY A 89 13.66 34.47 -15.31
N PRO A 90 14.37 33.51 -14.69
CA PRO A 90 14.86 33.66 -13.33
C PRO A 90 15.93 34.76 -13.31
N LEU A 91 15.85 35.69 -12.36
CA LEU A 91 16.82 36.78 -12.30
C LEU A 91 18.19 36.24 -11.89
N ASN A 92 19.11 36.15 -12.84
CA ASN A 92 20.50 35.86 -12.55
C ASN A 92 21.35 37.07 -12.96
N LEU A 93 21.59 37.98 -12.01
CA LEU A 93 22.37 39.19 -12.26
C LEU A 93 23.76 38.84 -12.82
N ASN A 94 24.37 37.72 -12.39
CA ASN A 94 25.69 37.29 -12.85
C ASN A 94 25.69 36.78 -14.31
N SER A 95 24.53 36.44 -14.89
CA SER A 95 24.44 36.11 -16.31
C SER A 95 24.20 37.33 -17.20
N ILE A 96 23.83 38.47 -16.61
CA ILE A 96 23.47 39.71 -17.33
C ILE A 96 24.56 40.78 -17.17
N LEU A 97 25.18 40.84 -15.99
CA LEU A 97 26.16 41.81 -15.54
C LEU A 97 27.49 41.13 -15.19
N SER A 98 28.61 41.83 -15.40
CA SER A 98 29.90 41.40 -14.85
C SER A 98 29.92 41.46 -13.32
N LEU A 99 30.84 40.72 -12.67
CA LEU A 99 30.95 40.71 -11.20
C LEU A 99 31.13 42.11 -10.59
N ASP A 100 31.89 43.01 -11.24
CA ASP A 100 32.04 44.39 -10.78
C ASP A 100 30.73 45.19 -10.93
N GLN A 101 30.00 45.02 -12.04
CA GLN A 101 28.69 45.64 -12.24
C GLN A 101 27.67 45.14 -11.21
N VAL A 102 27.66 43.84 -10.88
CA VAL A 102 26.79 43.30 -9.81
C VAL A 102 27.13 43.93 -8.46
N ARG A 103 28.43 44.03 -8.12
CA ARG A 103 28.89 44.70 -6.90
C ARG A 103 28.42 46.14 -6.84
N LYS A 104 28.60 46.91 -7.92
CA LYS A 104 28.18 48.33 -8.01
C LYS A 104 26.66 48.48 -7.93
N VAL A 105 25.89 47.62 -8.61
CA VAL A 105 24.42 47.65 -8.59
C VAL A 105 23.86 47.28 -7.21
N MET A 106 24.38 46.23 -6.57
CA MET A 106 23.85 45.77 -5.28
C MET A 106 24.36 46.60 -4.10
N ASN A 107 25.64 46.94 -4.08
CA ASN A 107 26.33 47.47 -2.90
C ASN A 107 27.03 48.82 -3.13
N GLY A 108 27.01 49.37 -4.35
CA GLY A 108 27.63 50.66 -4.67
C GLY A 108 26.81 51.87 -4.25
N THR A 109 27.35 53.07 -4.51
CA THR A 109 26.66 54.34 -4.26
C THR A 109 25.48 54.55 -5.22
N ALA A 110 24.61 55.52 -4.94
CA ALA A 110 23.49 55.86 -5.82
C ALA A 110 23.95 56.23 -7.24
N GLU A 111 25.08 56.91 -7.34
CA GLU A 111 25.72 57.31 -8.59
C GLU A 111 26.26 56.08 -9.35
N GLU A 112 27.02 55.21 -8.68
CA GLU A 112 27.57 53.99 -9.28
C GLU A 112 26.48 53.06 -9.81
N ARG A 113 25.37 52.91 -9.05
CA ARG A 113 24.20 52.14 -9.48
C ARG A 113 23.58 52.71 -10.75
N THR A 114 23.37 54.02 -10.76
CA THR A 114 22.71 54.74 -11.87
C THR A 114 23.58 54.71 -13.12
N GLU A 115 24.90 54.88 -12.98
CA GLU A 115 25.87 54.80 -14.08
C GLU A 115 25.86 53.40 -14.72
N VAL A 116 25.93 52.35 -13.91
CA VAL A 116 25.86 50.98 -14.43
C VAL A 116 24.54 50.74 -15.16
N LEU A 117 23.40 51.12 -14.59
CA LEU A 117 22.09 50.94 -15.23
C LEU A 117 21.94 51.71 -16.55
N LYS A 118 22.51 52.93 -16.65
CA LYS A 118 22.55 53.72 -17.90
C LYS A 118 23.42 53.08 -18.99
N SER A 119 24.51 52.41 -18.58
CA SER A 119 25.44 51.76 -19.52
C SER A 119 24.87 50.49 -20.18
N LEU A 120 23.77 49.94 -19.66
CA LEU A 120 23.19 48.70 -20.17
C LEU A 120 22.35 48.94 -21.44
N PRO A 121 22.40 48.00 -22.41
CA PRO A 121 21.43 47.98 -23.51
C PRO A 121 19.99 47.95 -22.97
N PRO A 122 19.02 48.60 -23.64
CA PRO A 122 17.64 48.74 -23.13
C PRO A 122 16.97 47.42 -22.72
N GLY A 123 17.22 46.32 -23.46
CA GLY A 123 16.69 44.99 -23.10
C GLY A 123 17.27 44.45 -21.78
N LYS A 124 18.60 44.47 -21.63
CA LYS A 124 19.28 44.03 -20.41
C LYS A 124 18.94 44.90 -19.20
N ARG A 125 18.80 46.21 -19.41
CA ARG A 125 18.39 47.15 -18.36
C ARG A 125 17.01 46.80 -17.81
N LYS A 126 16.04 46.52 -18.70
CA LYS A 126 14.68 46.10 -18.29
C LYS A 126 14.70 44.81 -17.48
N GLU A 127 15.48 43.81 -17.90
CA GLU A 127 15.64 42.56 -17.12
C GLU A 127 16.20 42.82 -15.72
N VAL A 128 17.27 43.62 -15.60
CA VAL A 128 17.88 43.96 -14.31
C VAL A 128 16.89 44.71 -13.42
N LEU A 129 16.26 45.78 -13.93
CA LEU A 129 15.28 46.59 -13.17
C LEU A 129 14.08 45.75 -12.69
N ALA A 130 13.60 44.80 -13.50
CA ALA A 130 12.50 43.89 -13.16
C ALA A 130 12.80 42.92 -12.00
N GLY A 131 14.04 42.85 -11.50
CA GLY A 131 14.39 41.98 -10.38
C GLY A 131 15.27 42.59 -9.29
N LEU A 132 15.58 43.89 -9.34
CA LEU A 132 16.26 44.55 -8.24
C LEU A 132 15.35 44.62 -7.00
N PRO A 133 15.87 44.37 -5.78
CA PRO A 133 15.06 44.46 -4.57
C PRO A 133 14.71 45.92 -4.23
N PRO A 134 13.60 46.18 -3.51
CA PRO A 134 13.11 47.54 -3.25
C PRO A 134 14.12 48.46 -2.56
N ASN A 135 14.98 47.91 -1.70
CA ASN A 135 16.04 48.64 -1.01
C ASN A 135 17.17 49.10 -1.94
N VAL A 136 17.39 48.44 -3.08
CA VAL A 136 18.37 48.89 -4.09
C VAL A 136 17.73 49.98 -4.97
N LEU A 137 16.48 49.79 -5.37
CA LEU A 137 15.72 50.75 -6.20
C LEU A 137 15.46 52.09 -5.50
N ALA A 138 15.38 52.10 -4.16
CA ALA A 138 15.23 53.32 -3.37
C ALA A 138 16.36 54.35 -3.59
N TYR A 139 17.53 53.89 -4.04
CA TYR A 139 18.71 54.71 -4.31
C TYR A 139 18.98 54.90 -5.82
N THR A 140 18.01 54.58 -6.69
CA THR A 140 18.06 54.83 -8.13
C THR A 140 16.80 55.56 -8.59
N PRO A 141 16.58 56.83 -8.15
CA PRO A 141 15.32 57.55 -8.36
C PRO A 141 14.97 57.70 -9.84
N GLU A 142 15.96 57.82 -10.73
CA GLU A 142 15.76 57.93 -12.19
C GLU A 142 15.09 56.71 -12.82
N PHE A 143 15.28 55.51 -12.25
CA PHE A 143 14.74 54.25 -12.77
C PHE A 143 13.60 53.69 -11.92
N LYS A 144 13.18 54.41 -10.88
CA LYS A 144 12.19 53.91 -9.90
C LYS A 144 10.84 53.58 -10.54
N ASP A 145 10.33 54.47 -11.38
CA ASP A 145 9.02 54.28 -12.03
C ASP A 145 9.08 53.21 -13.13
N GLU A 146 10.17 53.18 -13.93
CA GLU A 146 10.42 52.12 -14.93
C GLU A 146 10.52 50.74 -14.24
N ALA A 147 11.24 50.65 -13.12
CA ALA A 147 11.36 49.41 -12.35
C ALA A 147 10.03 48.97 -11.72
N ALA A 148 9.25 49.90 -11.17
CA ALA A 148 7.95 49.60 -10.56
C ALA A 148 6.96 48.99 -11.58
N GLU A 149 6.86 49.57 -12.78
CA GLU A 149 6.04 49.03 -13.86
C GLU A 149 6.52 47.65 -14.33
N LEU A 150 7.83 47.47 -14.53
CA LEU A 150 8.41 46.18 -14.94
C LEU A 150 8.19 45.08 -13.90
N GLN A 151 8.32 45.40 -12.61
CA GLN A 151 8.06 44.46 -11.52
C GLN A 151 6.57 44.07 -11.44
N LYS A 152 5.67 45.04 -11.60
CA LYS A 152 4.23 44.79 -11.66
C LYS A 152 3.87 43.90 -12.85
N MET A 153 4.40 44.19 -14.04
CA MET A 153 4.22 43.34 -15.22
C MET A 153 4.72 41.91 -14.98
N ARG A 154 5.92 41.76 -14.41
CA ARG A 154 6.50 40.45 -14.07
C ARG A 154 5.65 39.70 -13.06
N GLN A 155 5.20 40.36 -11.99
CA GLN A 155 4.33 39.75 -10.98
C GLN A 155 2.98 39.33 -11.57
N GLN A 156 2.37 40.16 -12.40
CA GLN A 156 1.12 39.82 -13.11
C GLN A 156 1.31 38.61 -14.03
N GLN A 157 2.42 38.52 -14.75
CA GLN A 157 2.72 37.36 -15.59
C GLN A 157 2.97 36.09 -14.77
N ILE A 158 3.77 36.18 -13.71
CA ILE A 158 3.95 35.05 -12.77
C ILE A 158 2.60 34.61 -12.23
N GLN A 159 1.72 35.55 -11.85
CA GLN A 159 0.39 35.24 -11.35
C GLN A 159 -0.51 34.61 -12.43
N MET A 160 -0.48 35.11 -13.66
CA MET A 160 -1.21 34.54 -14.79
C MET A 160 -0.73 33.11 -15.12
N GLU A 161 0.58 32.90 -15.22
CA GLU A 161 1.17 31.58 -15.46
C GLU A 161 0.91 30.63 -14.29
N ALA A 162 0.94 31.12 -13.05
CA ALA A 162 0.55 30.34 -11.88
C ALA A 162 -0.92 29.93 -11.93
N ARG A 163 -1.84 30.82 -12.31
CA ARG A 163 -3.27 30.50 -12.49
C ARG A 163 -3.51 29.53 -13.64
N LYS A 164 -2.74 29.61 -14.73
CA LYS A 164 -2.80 28.62 -15.82
C LYS A 164 -2.37 27.23 -15.36
N ARG A 165 -1.28 27.15 -14.57
CA ARG A 165 -0.77 25.87 -14.05
C ARG A 165 -1.66 25.28 -12.96
N ASN A 166 -2.22 26.13 -12.11
CA ASN A 166 -3.05 25.75 -10.96
C ASN A 166 -4.38 26.53 -11.00
N PRO A 167 -5.31 26.16 -11.89
CA PRO A 167 -6.59 26.83 -12.02
C PRO A 167 -7.46 26.65 -10.78
N GLN A 168 -8.35 27.60 -10.51
CA GLN A 168 -9.40 27.49 -9.51
C GLN A 168 -10.73 27.12 -10.16
N LEU A 169 -11.70 26.66 -9.36
CA LEU A 169 -13.04 26.35 -9.88
C LEU A 169 -13.70 27.56 -10.55
N THR A 170 -13.45 28.77 -10.06
CA THR A 170 -13.95 30.03 -10.64
C THR A 170 -13.35 30.36 -12.01
N ASP A 171 -12.18 29.80 -12.33
CA ASP A 171 -11.57 29.94 -13.65
C ASP A 171 -12.16 28.94 -14.66
N LEU A 172 -12.84 27.88 -14.18
CA LEU A 172 -13.31 26.75 -15.00
C LEU A 172 -14.84 26.68 -15.13
N LEU A 173 -15.57 27.18 -14.14
CA LEU A 173 -17.01 26.98 -13.97
C LEU A 173 -17.73 28.29 -13.63
N ASN A 174 -19.00 28.38 -14.03
CA ASN A 174 -19.90 29.45 -13.56
C ASN A 174 -20.43 29.16 -12.15
N GLN A 175 -21.11 30.13 -11.52
CA GLN A 175 -21.53 30.02 -10.12
C GLN A 175 -22.47 28.83 -9.84
N ASP A 176 -23.43 28.55 -10.72
CA ASP A 176 -24.36 27.43 -10.56
C ASP A 176 -23.63 26.08 -10.65
N GLN A 177 -22.69 25.96 -11.59
CA GLN A 177 -21.82 24.80 -11.73
C GLN A 177 -20.91 24.62 -10.52
N ILE A 178 -20.39 25.70 -9.93
CA ILE A 178 -19.60 25.63 -8.70
C ILE A 178 -20.45 25.11 -7.53
N ASN A 179 -21.69 25.58 -7.41
CA ASN A 179 -22.62 25.11 -6.38
C ASN A 179 -22.90 23.61 -6.57
N ALA A 180 -23.13 23.16 -7.81
CA ALA A 180 -23.27 21.74 -8.12
C ALA A 180 -21.98 20.94 -7.79
N ALA A 181 -20.80 21.48 -8.10
CA ALA A 181 -19.52 20.80 -7.86
C ALA A 181 -19.18 20.65 -6.37
N ARG A 182 -19.50 21.65 -5.54
CA ARG A 182 -19.13 21.69 -4.12
C ARG A 182 -20.15 21.06 -3.19
N SER A 183 -21.43 21.23 -3.48
CA SER A 183 -22.53 20.83 -2.59
C SER A 183 -23.67 20.11 -3.30
N GLY A 184 -23.53 19.84 -4.60
CA GLY A 184 -24.52 19.13 -5.36
C GLY A 184 -24.64 17.67 -4.94
N ASN A 185 -25.83 17.10 -5.13
CA ASN A 185 -26.02 15.67 -5.00
C ASN A 185 -25.42 14.91 -6.20
N LYS A 186 -25.48 13.57 -6.15
CA LYS A 186 -24.94 12.70 -7.20
C LYS A 186 -25.46 13.03 -8.60
N ASP A 187 -26.74 13.32 -8.73
CA ASP A 187 -27.36 13.59 -10.03
C ASP A 187 -26.88 14.94 -10.60
N GLN A 188 -26.77 15.96 -9.73
CA GLN A 188 -26.22 17.26 -10.11
C GLN A 188 -24.74 17.17 -10.51
N LEU A 189 -23.92 16.40 -9.79
CA LEU A 189 -22.53 16.14 -10.16
C LEU A 189 -22.43 15.36 -11.49
N THR A 190 -23.30 14.37 -11.69
CA THR A 190 -23.36 13.60 -12.93
C THR A 190 -23.70 14.50 -14.12
N ALA A 191 -24.71 15.35 -13.97
CA ALA A 191 -25.11 16.32 -14.99
C ALA A 191 -23.99 17.33 -15.29
N LEU A 192 -23.31 17.84 -14.25
CA LEU A 192 -22.16 18.73 -14.41
C LEU A 192 -21.05 18.05 -15.22
N PHE A 193 -20.63 16.85 -14.84
CA PHE A 193 -19.55 16.17 -15.56
C PHE A 193 -19.97 15.77 -16.97
N ALA A 194 -21.24 15.40 -17.20
CA ALA A 194 -21.74 15.14 -18.55
C ALA A 194 -21.66 16.37 -19.46
N TYR A 195 -21.86 17.58 -18.91
CA TYR A 195 -21.80 18.85 -19.64
C TYR A 195 -20.37 19.29 -20.01
N LEU A 196 -19.38 19.00 -19.15
CA LEU A 196 -17.99 19.42 -19.36
C LEU A 196 -17.30 18.59 -20.46
N ASP A 197 -16.35 19.19 -21.17
CA ASP A 197 -15.41 18.45 -22.05
C ASP A 197 -14.41 17.61 -21.22
N PRO A 198 -13.78 16.57 -21.80
CA PRO A 198 -12.93 15.64 -21.05
C PRO A 198 -11.81 16.29 -20.25
N ASP A 199 -11.11 17.28 -20.81
CA ASP A 199 -9.99 17.96 -20.14
C ASP A 199 -10.49 18.79 -18.96
N LYS A 200 -11.60 19.54 -19.15
CA LYS A 200 -12.23 20.28 -18.05
C LYS A 200 -12.79 19.36 -16.97
N ARG A 201 -13.32 18.17 -17.31
CA ARG A 201 -13.77 17.20 -16.30
C ARG A 201 -12.64 16.84 -15.35
N VAL A 202 -11.48 16.46 -15.89
CA VAL A 202 -10.30 16.09 -15.09
C VAL A 202 -9.81 17.28 -14.26
N ALA A 203 -9.73 18.48 -14.86
CA ALA A 203 -9.33 19.69 -14.15
C ALA A 203 -10.27 19.99 -12.97
N VAL A 204 -11.59 20.01 -13.21
CA VAL A 204 -12.60 20.22 -12.15
C VAL A 204 -12.53 19.12 -11.10
N GLY A 205 -12.49 17.85 -11.50
CA GLY A 205 -12.39 16.71 -10.59
C GLY A 205 -11.15 16.77 -9.70
N SER A 206 -10.00 17.20 -10.24
CA SER A 206 -8.75 17.36 -9.46
C SER A 206 -8.85 18.41 -8.36
N LEU A 207 -9.76 19.37 -8.50
CA LEU A 207 -10.03 20.42 -7.51
C LEU A 207 -11.09 20.01 -6.48
N LEU A 208 -11.79 18.89 -6.68
CA LEU A 208 -12.78 18.39 -5.73
C LEU A 208 -12.16 17.43 -4.69
N PRO A 209 -12.79 17.27 -3.51
CA PRO A 209 -12.42 16.21 -2.57
C PRO A 209 -12.58 14.82 -3.22
N LEU A 210 -11.64 13.90 -3.00
CA LEU A 210 -11.71 12.56 -3.60
C LEU A 210 -12.97 11.79 -3.18
N GLN A 211 -13.49 12.07 -1.98
CA GLN A 211 -14.72 11.49 -1.44
C GLN A 211 -15.95 11.85 -2.29
N SER A 212 -16.04 13.07 -2.84
CA SER A 212 -17.18 13.47 -3.69
C SER A 212 -17.12 12.81 -5.07
N LEU A 213 -15.98 12.22 -5.44
CA LEU A 213 -15.78 11.50 -6.70
C LEU A 213 -15.98 9.97 -6.56
N ALA A 214 -16.48 9.48 -5.43
CA ALA A 214 -16.62 8.05 -5.18
C ALA A 214 -17.61 7.32 -6.13
N ASP A 215 -18.50 8.06 -6.80
CA ASP A 215 -19.36 7.51 -7.86
C ASP A 215 -18.76 7.63 -9.28
N PHE A 216 -17.57 8.24 -9.39
CA PHE A 216 -16.85 8.50 -10.64
C PHE A 216 -15.42 7.96 -10.57
N PRO A 217 -15.22 6.62 -10.48
CA PRO A 217 -13.93 6.02 -10.17
C PRO A 217 -12.81 6.40 -11.15
N GLU A 218 -13.11 6.47 -12.45
CA GLU A 218 -12.14 6.90 -13.46
C GLU A 218 -11.69 8.36 -13.24
N LEU A 219 -12.65 9.25 -12.96
CA LEU A 219 -12.37 10.66 -12.69
C LEU A 219 -11.62 10.83 -11.37
N ARG A 220 -11.97 10.07 -10.33
CA ARG A 220 -11.25 10.04 -9.05
C ARG A 220 -9.81 9.60 -9.24
N ARG A 221 -9.57 8.57 -10.06
CA ARG A 221 -8.22 8.09 -10.40
C ARG A 221 -7.44 9.14 -11.19
N ALA A 222 -8.07 9.81 -12.16
CA ALA A 222 -7.43 10.92 -12.90
C ALA A 222 -7.11 12.11 -11.99
N ALA A 223 -8.03 12.50 -11.11
CA ALA A 223 -7.81 13.53 -10.10
C ALA A 223 -6.65 13.17 -9.16
N ARG A 224 -6.55 11.89 -8.76
CA ARG A 224 -5.43 11.38 -7.95
C ARG A 224 -4.11 11.46 -8.72
N PHE A 225 -4.10 11.10 -9.99
CA PHE A 225 -2.92 11.23 -10.85
C PHE A 225 -2.44 12.69 -10.93
N THR A 226 -3.34 13.65 -11.12
CA THR A 226 -2.98 15.08 -11.15
C THR A 226 -2.38 15.58 -9.83
N ARG A 227 -2.92 15.11 -8.69
CA ARG A 227 -2.54 15.60 -7.35
C ARG A 227 -1.30 14.92 -6.80
N THR A 228 -1.30 13.58 -6.81
CA THR A 228 -0.28 12.73 -6.19
C THR A 228 -0.05 11.48 -7.06
N PRO A 229 0.63 11.62 -8.22
CA PRO A 229 0.81 10.52 -9.18
C PRO A 229 1.30 9.21 -8.54
N ARG A 230 2.28 9.29 -7.63
CA ARG A 230 2.85 8.11 -6.95
C ARG A 230 1.82 7.27 -6.20
N GLN A 231 0.76 7.89 -5.68
CA GLN A 231 -0.25 7.19 -4.89
C GLN A 231 -1.23 6.39 -5.75
N VAL A 232 -1.31 6.66 -7.06
CA VAL A 232 -2.22 5.94 -7.97
C VAL A 232 -1.90 4.44 -7.98
N ALA A 233 -0.61 4.07 -8.03
CA ALA A 233 -0.20 2.66 -8.01
C ALA A 233 -0.66 1.93 -6.73
N SER A 234 -0.45 2.56 -5.57
CA SER A 234 -0.92 1.99 -4.30
C SER A 234 -2.46 1.96 -4.19
N ASP A 235 -3.15 2.94 -4.77
CA ASP A 235 -4.61 2.99 -4.73
C ASP A 235 -5.23 1.94 -5.67
N ASP A 236 -4.64 1.71 -6.84
CA ASP A 236 -5.02 0.63 -7.75
C ASP A 236 -4.86 -0.73 -7.05
N LEU A 237 -3.73 -0.97 -6.38
CA LEU A 237 -3.49 -2.20 -5.63
C LEU A 237 -4.51 -2.40 -4.49
N LYS A 238 -4.81 -1.34 -3.71
CA LYS A 238 -5.82 -1.39 -2.64
C LYS A 238 -7.22 -1.69 -3.18
N GLN A 239 -7.60 -1.04 -4.28
CA GLN A 239 -8.88 -1.29 -4.93
C GLN A 239 -8.97 -2.73 -5.45
N ALA A 240 -7.88 -3.23 -6.07
CA ALA A 240 -7.80 -4.60 -6.56
C ALA A 240 -7.96 -5.63 -5.44
N LYS A 241 -7.33 -5.42 -4.28
CA LYS A 241 -7.48 -6.31 -3.11
C LYS A 241 -8.94 -6.43 -2.68
N LEU A 242 -9.66 -5.31 -2.53
CA LEU A 242 -11.08 -5.36 -2.17
C LEU A 242 -11.94 -5.97 -3.27
N PHE A 243 -11.72 -5.63 -4.55
CA PHE A 243 -12.48 -6.24 -5.64
C PHE A 243 -12.28 -7.76 -5.68
N ARG A 244 -11.05 -8.25 -5.52
CA ARG A 244 -10.75 -9.69 -5.46
C ARG A 244 -11.39 -10.34 -4.23
N ALA A 245 -11.29 -9.72 -3.06
CA ALA A 245 -11.94 -10.20 -1.85
C ALA A 245 -13.47 -10.35 -2.05
N ILE A 246 -14.10 -9.38 -2.70
CA ILE A 246 -15.56 -9.35 -2.93
C ILE A 246 -15.98 -10.32 -4.05
N TYR A 247 -15.30 -10.33 -5.20
CA TYR A 247 -15.80 -10.94 -6.44
C TYR A 247 -15.10 -12.21 -6.89
N SER A 248 -13.86 -12.48 -6.43
CA SER A 248 -13.10 -13.64 -6.92
C SER A 248 -13.78 -14.95 -6.52
N LYS A 249 -13.73 -15.94 -7.39
CA LYS A 249 -14.09 -17.34 -7.08
C LYS A 249 -12.92 -18.11 -6.48
N ARG A 250 -11.70 -17.59 -6.60
CA ARG A 250 -10.43 -18.13 -6.07
C ARG A 250 -10.18 -17.61 -4.66
N GLN A 251 -11.17 -17.73 -3.79
CA GLN A 251 -11.18 -17.06 -2.49
C GLN A 251 -10.02 -17.46 -1.58
N LEU A 252 -9.63 -18.74 -1.56
CA LEU A 252 -8.49 -19.17 -0.74
C LEU A 252 -7.17 -18.54 -1.21
N GLU A 253 -6.98 -18.38 -2.52
CA GLU A 253 -5.82 -17.67 -3.07
C GLU A 253 -5.77 -16.24 -2.53
N GLU A 254 -6.89 -15.51 -2.57
CA GLU A 254 -6.94 -14.13 -2.08
C GLU A 254 -6.74 -13.99 -0.56
N VAL A 255 -7.26 -14.94 0.23
CA VAL A 255 -7.01 -15.00 1.68
C VAL A 255 -5.53 -15.27 1.97
N LEU A 256 -4.88 -16.14 1.18
CA LEU A 256 -3.45 -16.44 1.35
C LEU A 256 -2.56 -15.30 0.86
N VAL A 257 -2.91 -14.61 -0.23
CA VAL A 257 -2.18 -13.42 -0.67
C VAL A 257 -2.21 -12.35 0.40
N ASP A 258 -3.36 -12.14 1.04
CA ASP A 258 -3.50 -11.23 2.17
C ASP A 258 -2.64 -11.64 3.37
N PHE A 259 -2.72 -12.91 3.76
CA PHE A 259 -1.90 -13.47 4.83
C PHE A 259 -0.38 -13.33 4.56
N TRP A 260 0.07 -13.69 3.36
CA TRP A 260 1.50 -13.68 3.02
C TRP A 260 2.05 -12.27 2.83
N TYR A 261 1.27 -11.34 2.29
CA TYR A 261 1.67 -9.93 2.30
C TYR A 261 1.84 -9.44 3.74
N ASN A 262 0.90 -9.78 4.61
CA ASN A 262 0.95 -9.39 6.02
C ASN A 262 2.15 -10.01 6.77
N HIS A 263 2.49 -11.26 6.46
CA HIS A 263 3.65 -11.97 7.01
C HIS A 263 4.98 -11.33 6.56
N PHE A 264 5.09 -10.99 5.27
CA PHE A 264 6.25 -10.30 4.71
C PHE A 264 5.95 -8.81 4.51
N ASN A 265 5.49 -8.15 5.58
CA ASN A 265 4.93 -6.80 5.52
C ASN A 265 5.91 -5.79 4.93
N VAL A 266 5.39 -4.91 4.07
CA VAL A 266 6.07 -3.72 3.58
C VAL A 266 5.13 -2.54 3.74
N ASP A 267 5.55 -1.53 4.51
CA ASP A 267 4.80 -0.28 4.64
C ASP A 267 4.91 0.55 3.37
N LEU A 268 3.76 0.82 2.74
CA LEU A 268 3.66 1.71 1.59
C LEU A 268 4.17 3.14 1.89
N ASN A 269 4.11 3.58 3.15
CA ASN A 269 4.49 4.93 3.57
C ASN A 269 5.98 5.06 3.92
N LYS A 270 6.78 3.99 3.80
CA LYS A 270 8.23 4.06 4.02
C LYS A 270 8.82 5.15 3.11
N ASN A 271 9.47 6.12 3.74
CA ASN A 271 10.21 7.14 3.04
C ASN A 271 11.61 6.64 2.72
N VAL A 272 11.96 6.74 1.44
CA VAL A 272 13.33 6.57 0.97
C VAL A 272 13.97 7.96 0.93
N ARG A 273 15.19 8.08 1.46
CA ARG A 273 15.86 9.36 1.73
C ARG A 273 15.90 10.34 0.55
N PHE A 274 16.01 9.84 -0.68
CA PHE A 274 16.07 10.64 -1.91
C PHE A 274 14.80 10.54 -2.77
N ALA A 275 13.84 9.73 -2.33
CA ALA A 275 12.58 9.51 -3.03
C ALA A 275 11.45 9.29 -2.00
N PRO A 276 10.91 10.37 -1.40
CA PRO A 276 9.78 10.26 -0.48
C PRO A 276 8.58 9.58 -1.15
N ASN A 277 7.85 8.74 -0.41
CA ASN A 277 6.70 7.99 -0.94
C ASN A 277 7.03 7.08 -2.15
N PHE A 278 8.27 6.64 -2.32
CA PHE A 278 8.66 5.80 -3.45
C PHE A 278 8.09 4.38 -3.37
N VAL A 279 7.96 3.82 -2.16
CA VAL A 279 7.46 2.45 -1.95
C VAL A 279 6.03 2.26 -2.45
N HIS A 280 5.20 3.32 -2.51
CA HIS A 280 3.89 3.30 -3.16
C HIS A 280 3.91 2.75 -4.59
N LEU A 281 5.02 2.93 -5.32
CA LEU A 281 5.19 2.48 -6.70
C LEU A 281 5.60 1.00 -6.79
N LEU A 282 6.10 0.42 -5.71
CA LEU A 282 6.74 -0.91 -5.70
C LEU A 282 5.83 -2.00 -5.12
N ILE A 283 4.89 -1.64 -4.25
CA ILE A 283 4.04 -2.64 -3.57
C ILE A 283 3.13 -3.41 -4.53
N GLY A 284 2.80 -2.84 -5.69
CA GLY A 284 1.98 -3.50 -6.71
C GLY A 284 2.71 -4.70 -7.33
N SER A 285 3.96 -4.51 -7.74
CA SER A 285 4.81 -5.60 -8.22
C SER A 285 5.19 -6.55 -7.10
N TYR A 286 5.35 -6.06 -5.86
CA TYR A 286 5.64 -6.92 -4.71
C TYR A 286 4.55 -7.97 -4.49
N GLU A 287 3.27 -7.56 -4.46
CA GLU A 287 2.17 -8.52 -4.37
C GLU A 287 2.08 -9.41 -5.61
N ARG A 288 2.16 -8.82 -6.81
CA ARG A 288 1.95 -9.53 -8.09
C ARG A 288 3.05 -10.53 -8.42
N ASP A 289 4.30 -10.15 -8.23
CA ASP A 289 5.47 -10.87 -8.77
C ASP A 289 6.17 -11.69 -7.68
N ALA A 290 6.15 -11.25 -6.42
CA ALA A 290 6.83 -11.96 -5.33
C ALA A 290 5.90 -12.81 -4.45
N ILE A 291 4.65 -12.38 -4.23
CA ILE A 291 3.74 -13.08 -3.29
C ILE A 291 2.78 -14.01 -4.03
N ARG A 292 1.93 -13.45 -4.91
CA ARG A 292 0.85 -14.16 -5.61
C ARG A 292 1.30 -15.48 -6.27
N PRO A 293 2.43 -15.54 -7.01
CA PRO A 293 2.83 -16.75 -7.70
C PRO A 293 3.21 -17.89 -6.76
N HIS A 294 3.55 -17.58 -5.50
CA HIS A 294 4.15 -18.52 -4.57
C HIS A 294 3.25 -18.90 -3.38
N VAL A 295 2.01 -18.38 -3.29
CA VAL A 295 1.13 -18.61 -2.11
C VAL A 295 0.76 -20.08 -1.85
N PHE A 296 0.87 -20.94 -2.87
CA PHE A 296 0.71 -22.40 -2.79
C PHE A 296 1.98 -23.15 -3.25
N GLY A 297 3.11 -22.45 -3.41
CA GLY A 297 4.38 -23.00 -3.86
C GLY A 297 5.23 -23.53 -2.70
N HIS A 298 6.55 -23.58 -2.91
CA HIS A 298 7.49 -23.91 -1.86
C HIS A 298 7.87 -22.65 -1.08
N PHE A 299 7.94 -22.76 0.25
CA PHE A 299 8.23 -21.61 1.12
C PHE A 299 9.57 -20.93 0.79
N LYS A 300 10.59 -21.69 0.40
CA LYS A 300 11.89 -21.15 -0.02
C LYS A 300 11.76 -20.15 -1.17
N ASP A 301 10.93 -20.47 -2.17
CA ASP A 301 10.74 -19.60 -3.34
C ASP A 301 10.04 -18.31 -2.95
N LEU A 302 9.00 -18.41 -2.10
CA LEU A 302 8.31 -17.24 -1.56
C LEU A 302 9.27 -16.36 -0.74
N LEU A 303 10.06 -16.97 0.15
CA LEU A 303 11.05 -16.28 0.98
C LEU A 303 12.11 -15.59 0.12
N LEU A 304 12.62 -16.25 -0.91
CA LEU A 304 13.61 -15.68 -1.82
C LEU A 304 13.04 -14.52 -2.63
N ALA A 305 11.83 -14.71 -3.18
CA ALA A 305 11.17 -13.72 -4.02
C ALA A 305 10.88 -12.44 -3.23
N THR A 306 10.37 -12.57 -2.00
CA THR A 306 10.16 -11.40 -1.13
C THR A 306 11.47 -10.78 -0.70
N ALA A 307 12.49 -11.59 -0.41
CA ALA A 307 13.77 -11.11 0.07
C ALA A 307 14.56 -10.27 -0.94
N ARG A 308 14.47 -10.61 -2.21
CA ARG A 308 15.13 -9.88 -3.30
C ARG A 308 14.33 -8.71 -3.82
N HIS A 309 13.02 -8.62 -3.52
CA HIS A 309 12.19 -7.62 -4.14
C HIS A 309 12.58 -6.20 -3.67
N PRO A 310 12.73 -5.21 -4.59
CA PRO A 310 13.14 -3.85 -4.21
C PRO A 310 12.30 -3.20 -3.11
N ALA A 311 10.99 -3.48 -3.06
CA ALA A 311 10.12 -2.99 -1.98
C ALA A 311 10.62 -3.41 -0.58
N MET A 312 11.01 -4.68 -0.39
CA MET A 312 11.52 -5.20 0.89
C MET A 312 12.91 -4.62 1.20
N LEU A 313 13.78 -4.55 0.19
CA LEU A 313 15.13 -4.00 0.35
C LEU A 313 15.10 -2.53 0.75
N TYR A 314 14.20 -1.72 0.18
CA TYR A 314 13.98 -0.34 0.61
C TYR A 314 13.31 -0.25 1.99
N TYR A 315 12.37 -1.12 2.29
CA TYR A 315 11.63 -1.08 3.55
C TYR A 315 12.53 -1.31 4.77
N LEU A 316 13.40 -2.31 4.67
CA LEU A 316 14.32 -2.70 5.75
C LEU A 316 15.72 -2.11 5.58
N ASP A 317 15.89 -1.16 4.64
CA ASP A 317 17.11 -0.41 4.35
C ASP A 317 18.32 -1.29 3.96
N ASN A 318 18.10 -2.54 3.51
CA ASN A 318 19.22 -3.41 3.11
C ASN A 318 19.89 -2.94 1.82
N TRP A 319 19.19 -2.16 0.99
CA TRP A 319 19.76 -1.59 -0.22
C TRP A 319 20.99 -0.69 0.05
N GLU A 320 21.15 -0.16 1.27
CA GLU A 320 22.33 0.61 1.70
C GLU A 320 23.34 -0.25 2.49
N SER A 321 23.07 -1.54 2.73
CA SER A 321 23.87 -2.41 3.59
C SER A 321 25.21 -2.78 2.95
N MET A 322 26.30 -2.34 3.57
CA MET A 322 27.66 -2.62 3.13
C MET A 322 28.65 -2.77 4.29
N THR A 323 29.82 -3.32 4.01
CA THR A 323 30.90 -3.41 5.01
C THR A 323 31.60 -2.07 5.24
N PRO A 324 32.14 -1.83 6.45
CA PRO A 324 33.02 -0.69 6.71
C PRO A 324 34.26 -0.66 5.81
N GLU A 325 34.77 -1.81 5.36
CA GLU A 325 35.89 -1.88 4.41
C GLU A 325 35.46 -1.47 2.99
N GLY A 326 34.22 -1.75 2.59
CA GLY A 326 33.61 -1.24 1.37
C GLY A 326 33.51 0.29 1.33
N LEU A 327 33.52 0.97 2.49
CA LEU A 327 33.62 2.44 2.58
C LEU A 327 35.01 2.97 2.24
N GLN A 328 36.04 2.10 2.20
CA GLN A 328 37.42 2.50 1.94
C GLN A 328 37.86 2.25 0.49
N VAL A 329 37.04 1.58 -0.32
CA VAL A 329 37.33 1.22 -1.71
C VAL A 329 36.17 1.57 -2.65
N GLY A 330 36.46 1.83 -3.92
CA GLY A 330 35.42 2.15 -4.91
C GLY A 330 34.85 3.58 -4.80
N PRO A 331 33.64 3.85 -5.34
CA PRO A 331 33.10 5.22 -5.46
C PRO A 331 32.71 5.88 -4.12
N PHE A 332 32.70 5.11 -3.02
CA PHE A 332 32.40 5.56 -1.66
C PHE A 332 33.67 5.83 -0.83
N ALA A 333 34.86 5.56 -1.38
CA ALA A 333 36.13 5.83 -0.70
C ALA A 333 36.27 7.33 -0.41
N PRO A 334 36.55 7.75 0.85
CA PRO A 334 36.67 9.16 1.19
C PRO A 334 37.81 9.79 0.38
N ARG A 335 37.47 10.77 -0.46
CA ARG A 335 38.46 11.55 -1.19
C ARG A 335 39.22 12.40 -0.19
N ARG A 336 40.55 12.36 -0.20
CA ARG A 336 41.37 13.20 0.68
C ARG A 336 41.98 14.35 -0.10
N GLY A 337 41.97 15.54 0.49
CA GLY A 337 42.50 16.76 -0.11
C GLY A 337 42.78 17.83 0.92
N ASN A 338 42.96 19.06 0.47
CA ASN A 338 43.31 20.18 1.34
C ASN A 338 42.04 21.03 1.59
N VAL A 339 41.61 21.17 2.85
CA VAL A 339 40.44 21.98 3.23
C VAL A 339 40.87 23.02 4.27
N ASN A 340 40.65 24.30 4.02
CA ASN A 340 41.01 25.40 4.94
C ASN A 340 42.47 25.34 5.47
N GLY A 341 43.42 24.90 4.63
CA GLY A 341 44.83 24.77 5.01
C GLY A 341 45.20 23.49 5.78
N GLN A 342 44.24 22.60 6.06
CA GLN A 342 44.51 21.27 6.60
C GLN A 342 44.74 20.26 5.48
N ALA A 343 46.00 19.81 5.36
CA ALA A 343 46.37 18.74 4.43
C ALA A 343 45.72 17.42 4.84
N ASN A 344 45.27 16.65 3.84
CA ASN A 344 44.72 15.30 4.02
C ASN A 344 43.33 15.24 4.70
N ALA A 345 42.56 16.34 4.66
CA ALA A 345 41.17 16.37 5.10
C ALA A 345 40.26 15.57 4.17
N ILE A 346 39.21 14.95 4.74
CA ILE A 346 38.17 14.25 3.96
C ILE A 346 37.36 15.31 3.19
N LEU A 347 37.41 15.23 1.87
CA LEU A 347 36.61 16.03 0.96
C LEU A 347 35.21 15.42 0.86
N PRO A 348 34.13 16.21 0.97
CA PRO A 348 32.78 15.70 0.77
C PRO A 348 32.62 15.16 -0.65
N GLY A 349 32.46 13.85 -0.76
CA GLY A 349 32.15 13.13 -1.98
C GLY A 349 30.64 13.08 -2.26
N PRO A 350 30.23 12.88 -3.53
CA PRO A 350 28.82 12.74 -3.89
C PRO A 350 28.15 11.51 -3.23
N PHE A 351 28.95 10.54 -2.79
CA PHE A 351 28.50 9.28 -2.20
C PHE A 351 28.75 9.14 -0.68
N ASP A 352 29.44 10.10 -0.03
CA ASP A 352 29.75 10.03 1.41
C ASP A 352 28.49 10.01 2.28
N ARG A 353 27.39 10.53 1.75
CA ARG A 353 26.09 10.53 2.40
C ARG A 353 25.34 9.19 2.28
N LEU A 354 25.76 8.29 1.39
CA LEU A 354 25.13 6.99 1.12
C LEU A 354 25.78 5.83 1.88
N ALA A 355 26.97 6.05 2.41
CA ALA A 355 27.75 5.14 3.25
C ALA A 355 27.03 4.82 4.58
N HIS A 356 26.22 3.76 4.61
CA HIS A 356 25.68 3.21 5.86
C HIS A 356 26.48 1.96 6.19
N GLY A 357 26.79 1.77 7.47
CA GLY A 357 27.46 0.55 7.93
C GLY A 357 26.59 -0.69 7.73
N LEU A 358 27.04 -1.82 8.27
CA LEU A 358 26.28 -3.05 8.23
C LEU A 358 24.86 -2.86 8.77
N ASN A 359 23.85 -3.16 7.97
CA ASN A 359 22.46 -3.09 8.40
C ASN A 359 21.99 -4.44 8.97
N GLU A 360 21.94 -4.53 10.29
CA GLU A 360 21.46 -5.73 11.00
C GLU A 360 19.95 -5.90 10.99
N ASN A 361 19.18 -4.83 10.71
CA ASN A 361 17.73 -4.85 10.79
C ASN A 361 17.17 -5.96 9.89
N TYR A 362 17.58 -5.98 8.61
CA TYR A 362 17.05 -6.99 7.71
C TYR A 362 17.44 -8.42 8.11
N GLY A 363 18.68 -8.61 8.56
CA GLY A 363 19.14 -9.91 9.05
C GLY A 363 18.39 -10.39 10.29
N ARG A 364 17.96 -9.47 11.16
CA ARG A 364 17.08 -9.76 12.29
C ARG A 364 15.68 -10.11 11.80
N GLU A 365 15.04 -9.24 11.03
CA GLU A 365 13.64 -9.43 10.62
C GLU A 365 13.44 -10.73 9.81
N VAL A 366 14.38 -11.07 8.91
CA VAL A 366 14.28 -12.31 8.12
C VAL A 366 14.31 -13.56 9.00
N MET A 367 15.07 -13.54 10.10
CA MET A 367 15.14 -14.66 11.05
C MET A 367 13.99 -14.62 12.05
N GLU A 368 13.70 -13.46 12.62
CA GLU A 368 12.77 -13.28 13.73
C GLU A 368 11.31 -13.34 13.28
N LEU A 369 10.97 -12.58 12.24
CA LEU A 369 9.58 -12.36 11.84
C LEU A 369 9.20 -13.17 10.61
N HIS A 370 10.13 -13.37 9.69
CA HIS A 370 9.80 -14.05 8.43
C HIS A 370 10.00 -15.57 8.49
N THR A 371 10.87 -16.08 9.38
CA THR A 371 11.25 -17.52 9.37
C THR A 371 11.24 -18.20 10.74
N LEU A 372 12.26 -18.05 11.58
CA LEU A 372 12.47 -18.88 12.77
C LEU A 372 11.53 -18.55 13.92
N GLY A 373 10.94 -17.35 13.93
CA GLY A 373 10.21 -16.80 15.08
C GLY A 373 11.15 -16.24 16.15
N VAL A 374 10.65 -15.35 17.02
CA VAL A 374 11.42 -14.73 18.13
C VAL A 374 12.17 -15.74 19.00
N ASN A 375 11.61 -16.92 19.22
CA ASN A 375 12.22 -17.99 20.02
C ASN A 375 12.86 -19.09 19.14
N GLY A 376 13.31 -18.71 17.94
CA GLY A 376 13.79 -19.61 16.90
C GLY A 376 15.13 -20.29 17.16
N GLY A 377 15.86 -19.85 18.19
CA GLY A 377 17.15 -20.41 18.62
C GLY A 377 18.38 -19.75 17.99
N TYR A 378 18.23 -18.62 17.30
CA TYR A 378 19.35 -17.83 16.78
C TYR A 378 19.92 -16.89 17.85
N THR A 379 21.16 -16.46 17.64
CA THR A 379 21.87 -15.53 18.50
C THR A 379 22.06 -14.17 17.82
N GLN A 380 22.51 -13.17 18.58
CA GLN A 380 22.93 -11.89 18.01
C GLN A 380 24.10 -12.06 17.02
N ALA A 381 24.97 -13.06 17.21
CA ALA A 381 26.04 -13.35 16.26
C ALA A 381 25.51 -13.86 14.92
N ASP A 382 24.43 -14.65 14.94
CA ASP A 382 23.74 -15.09 13.71
C ASP A 382 23.10 -13.91 12.98
N VAL A 383 22.52 -12.94 13.70
CA VAL A 383 21.96 -11.71 13.11
C VAL A 383 23.02 -10.96 12.32
N ILE A 384 24.18 -10.75 12.94
CA ILE A 384 25.32 -10.09 12.31
C ILE A 384 25.82 -10.92 11.12
N ALA A 385 25.93 -12.24 11.25
CA ALA A 385 26.39 -13.09 10.17
C ALA A 385 25.45 -13.10 8.96
N VAL A 386 24.13 -13.14 9.19
CA VAL A 386 23.11 -13.01 8.14
C VAL A 386 23.19 -11.63 7.48
N ALA A 387 23.26 -10.56 8.26
CA ALA A 387 23.42 -9.21 7.71
C ALA A 387 24.66 -9.11 6.81
N ARG A 388 25.78 -9.72 7.22
CA ARG A 388 27.01 -9.81 6.41
C ARG A 388 26.79 -10.60 5.13
N CYS A 389 25.99 -11.66 5.14
CA CYS A 389 25.64 -12.43 3.93
C CYS A 389 24.79 -11.61 2.95
N PHE A 390 23.96 -10.69 3.45
CA PHE A 390 23.08 -9.83 2.62
C PHE A 390 23.69 -8.50 2.19
N THR A 391 24.91 -8.17 2.63
CA THR A 391 25.62 -7.00 2.09
C THR A 391 25.75 -7.09 0.57
N GLY A 392 25.56 -5.96 -0.12
CA GLY A 392 25.55 -5.91 -1.58
C GLY A 392 24.28 -6.43 -2.26
N TRP A 393 23.30 -7.00 -1.55
CA TRP A 393 21.95 -7.16 -2.08
C TRP A 393 21.26 -5.79 -2.10
N THR A 394 21.24 -5.16 -3.28
CA THR A 394 20.82 -3.76 -3.43
C THR A 394 19.89 -3.58 -4.62
N VAL A 395 19.52 -2.33 -4.87
CA VAL A 395 18.64 -1.90 -5.95
C VAL A 395 19.44 -1.00 -6.89
N THR A 396 19.31 -1.22 -8.20
CA THR A 396 20.00 -0.48 -9.29
C THR A 396 19.92 1.05 -9.13
N ASN A 397 18.76 1.64 -9.36
CA ASN A 397 18.49 3.06 -9.20
C ASN A 397 16.97 3.30 -9.03
N PRO A 398 16.56 4.45 -8.49
CA PRO A 398 15.13 4.74 -8.29
C PRO A 398 14.30 4.93 -9.57
N GLU A 399 14.88 5.05 -10.76
CA GLU A 399 14.13 5.21 -12.02
C GLU A 399 13.77 3.87 -12.66
N ASN A 400 14.62 2.85 -12.47
CA ASN A 400 14.37 1.47 -12.86
C ASN A 400 14.81 0.54 -11.72
N PRO A 401 14.03 0.45 -10.62
CA PRO A 401 14.45 -0.29 -9.44
C PRO A 401 14.43 -1.79 -9.71
N GLU A 402 15.59 -2.43 -9.78
CA GLU A 402 15.75 -3.87 -9.95
C GLU A 402 16.72 -4.40 -8.90
N PHE A 403 16.51 -5.64 -8.47
CA PHE A 403 17.48 -6.34 -7.64
C PHE A 403 18.81 -6.50 -8.37
N VAL A 404 19.91 -6.14 -7.70
CA VAL A 404 21.26 -6.45 -8.16
C VAL A 404 22.17 -6.82 -7.01
N PHE A 405 23.20 -7.61 -7.31
CA PHE A 405 24.30 -7.86 -6.40
C PHE A 405 25.47 -6.91 -6.68
N ALA A 406 25.68 -5.94 -5.79
CA ALA A 406 26.81 -5.02 -5.83
C ALA A 406 28.02 -5.61 -5.09
N SER A 407 28.86 -6.33 -5.83
CA SER A 407 30.05 -7.01 -5.28
C SER A 407 30.94 -6.11 -4.42
N PHE A 408 31.10 -4.82 -4.76
CA PHE A 408 31.97 -3.91 -4.00
C PHE A 408 31.43 -3.55 -2.60
N MET A 409 30.15 -3.81 -2.32
CA MET A 409 29.53 -3.59 -1.01
C MET A 409 29.64 -4.82 -0.08
N HIS A 410 29.93 -5.99 -0.66
CA HIS A 410 29.78 -7.27 0.01
C HIS A 410 30.96 -7.63 0.94
N ASP A 411 30.65 -8.32 2.05
CA ASP A 411 31.65 -8.94 2.92
C ASP A 411 32.12 -10.29 2.36
N PHE A 412 33.30 -10.40 1.77
CA PHE A 412 33.76 -11.69 1.23
C PHE A 412 34.36 -12.65 2.26
N ARG A 413 34.43 -12.26 3.55
CA ARG A 413 35.04 -13.11 4.57
C ARG A 413 34.12 -14.26 4.93
N GLU A 414 34.71 -15.29 5.53
CA GLU A 414 33.98 -16.41 6.10
C GLU A 414 32.95 -15.94 7.15
N LYS A 415 31.81 -16.63 7.18
CA LYS A 415 30.70 -16.38 8.11
C LYS A 415 30.20 -17.71 8.66
N THR A 416 29.57 -17.68 9.83
CA THR A 416 28.86 -18.84 10.39
C THR A 416 27.44 -18.41 10.71
N VAL A 417 26.46 -19.11 10.15
CA VAL A 417 25.03 -18.82 10.31
C VAL A 417 24.35 -20.07 10.84
N LEU A 418 23.81 -20.03 12.05
CA LEU A 418 23.10 -21.15 12.70
C LEU A 418 23.95 -22.44 12.73
N GLY A 419 25.26 -22.30 12.94
CA GLY A 419 26.22 -23.40 12.91
C GLY A 419 26.67 -23.85 11.52
N HIS A 420 26.08 -23.32 10.43
CA HIS A 420 26.51 -23.58 9.07
C HIS A 420 27.66 -22.64 8.69
N LYS A 421 28.73 -23.21 8.16
CA LYS A 421 29.88 -22.46 7.66
C LYS A 421 29.61 -21.97 6.24
N ILE A 422 29.63 -20.65 6.04
CA ILE A 422 29.58 -20.00 4.72
C ILE A 422 31.00 -19.60 4.34
N SER A 423 31.53 -20.23 3.29
CA SER A 423 32.93 -20.06 2.87
C SER A 423 33.21 -18.65 2.36
N ALA A 424 34.43 -18.18 2.57
CA ALA A 424 34.86 -16.91 2.00
C ALA A 424 34.81 -16.92 0.46
N GLY A 425 34.54 -15.76 -0.15
CA GLY A 425 34.55 -15.59 -1.60
C GLY A 425 33.24 -15.88 -2.34
N GLY A 426 32.15 -16.25 -1.65
CA GLY A 426 30.90 -16.68 -2.30
C GLY A 426 30.04 -15.56 -2.92
N GLY A 427 30.14 -14.33 -2.42
CA GLY A 427 29.41 -13.18 -2.98
C GLY A 427 27.90 -13.31 -2.81
N GLU A 428 27.13 -13.17 -3.90
CA GLU A 428 25.66 -13.31 -3.88
C GLU A 428 25.20 -14.67 -3.30
N GLN A 429 26.01 -15.71 -3.50
CA GLN A 429 25.72 -17.07 -3.04
C GLN A 429 25.63 -17.18 -1.51
N ASP A 430 26.24 -16.26 -0.78
CA ASP A 430 26.18 -16.25 0.68
C ASP A 430 24.75 -15.99 1.14
N GLY A 431 24.09 -14.99 0.55
CA GLY A 431 22.69 -14.71 0.83
C GLY A 431 21.75 -15.84 0.37
N LEU A 432 22.04 -16.50 -0.76
CA LEU A 432 21.25 -17.65 -1.22
C LEU A 432 21.36 -18.85 -0.27
N GLN A 433 22.56 -19.11 0.26
CA GLN A 433 22.76 -20.14 1.29
C GLN A 433 22.01 -19.80 2.58
N VAL A 434 21.97 -18.52 2.99
CA VAL A 434 21.16 -18.11 4.14
C VAL A 434 19.68 -18.39 3.89
N ILE A 435 19.13 -18.04 2.73
CA ILE A 435 17.73 -18.31 2.39
C ILE A 435 17.45 -19.82 2.45
N ASP A 436 18.37 -20.65 1.96
CA ASP A 436 18.27 -22.10 2.02
C ASP A 436 18.28 -22.63 3.47
N ILE A 437 19.24 -22.18 4.29
CA ILE A 437 19.34 -22.56 5.70
C ILE A 437 18.05 -22.19 6.46
N LEU A 438 17.55 -20.96 6.28
CA LEU A 438 16.38 -20.48 6.98
C LEU A 438 15.09 -21.18 6.52
N ALA A 439 14.92 -21.43 5.21
CA ALA A 439 13.72 -22.06 4.68
C ALA A 439 13.55 -23.51 5.17
N HIS A 440 14.65 -24.24 5.36
CA HIS A 440 14.63 -25.64 5.79
C HIS A 440 14.82 -25.83 7.30
N HIS A 441 14.92 -24.75 8.07
CA HIS A 441 15.12 -24.87 9.51
C HIS A 441 13.86 -25.41 10.22
N PRO A 442 13.97 -26.36 11.16
CA PRO A 442 12.80 -26.90 11.89
C PRO A 442 11.98 -25.83 12.63
N SER A 443 12.62 -24.76 13.14
CA SER A 443 11.90 -23.63 13.74
C SER A 443 11.03 -22.90 12.71
N THR A 444 11.49 -22.75 11.48
CA THR A 444 10.70 -22.15 10.38
C THR A 444 9.46 -22.99 10.09
N ALA A 445 9.62 -24.30 9.93
CA ALA A 445 8.49 -25.20 9.71
C ALA A 445 7.43 -25.09 10.81
N LYS A 446 7.86 -25.00 12.08
CA LYS A 446 6.97 -24.82 13.24
C LYS A 446 6.31 -23.44 13.26
N PHE A 447 7.09 -22.38 13.05
CA PHE A 447 6.61 -21.01 13.09
C PHE A 447 5.57 -20.73 12.00
N ILE A 448 5.89 -21.06 10.75
CA ILE A 448 4.97 -20.90 9.62
C ILE A 448 3.71 -21.75 9.80
N SER A 449 3.85 -22.99 10.27
CA SER A 449 2.70 -23.85 10.57
C SER A 449 1.81 -23.28 11.67
N LYS A 450 2.41 -22.64 12.69
CA LYS A 450 1.68 -21.99 13.77
C LYS A 450 0.91 -20.76 13.26
N GLU A 451 1.55 -19.90 12.49
CA GLU A 451 0.89 -18.70 11.92
C GLU A 451 -0.28 -19.07 11.02
N LEU A 452 -0.12 -20.07 10.14
CA LEU A 452 -1.20 -20.60 9.31
C LEU A 452 -2.33 -21.21 10.17
N ALA A 453 -2.00 -22.05 11.14
CA ALA A 453 -3.00 -22.62 12.04
C ALA A 453 -3.72 -21.53 12.86
N GLN A 454 -3.01 -20.47 13.23
CA GLN A 454 -3.57 -19.33 13.94
C GLN A 454 -4.56 -18.57 13.05
N ARG A 455 -4.20 -18.33 11.79
CA ARG A 455 -5.05 -17.67 10.79
C ARG A 455 -6.34 -18.43 10.52
N PHE A 456 -6.28 -19.76 10.41
CA PHE A 456 -7.39 -20.57 9.90
C PHE A 456 -8.17 -21.37 10.96
N VAL A 457 -7.58 -21.69 12.13
CA VAL A 457 -8.20 -22.59 13.13
C VAL A 457 -8.64 -21.86 14.40
N ALA A 458 -7.72 -21.23 15.14
CA ALA A 458 -8.01 -20.57 16.42
C ALA A 458 -6.93 -19.54 16.74
N ASP A 459 -7.21 -18.58 17.63
CA ASP A 459 -6.18 -17.63 18.09
C ASP A 459 -5.01 -18.33 18.80
N ASP A 460 -5.28 -19.44 19.48
CA ASP A 460 -4.27 -20.35 20.02
C ASP A 460 -4.49 -21.76 19.45
N PRO A 461 -3.82 -22.12 18.33
CA PRO A 461 -4.04 -23.39 17.66
C PRO A 461 -3.45 -24.58 18.47
N PRO A 462 -4.10 -25.75 18.49
CA PRO A 462 -3.57 -26.92 19.20
C PRO A 462 -2.18 -27.32 18.70
N GLN A 463 -1.21 -27.48 19.62
CA GLN A 463 0.17 -27.81 19.28
C GLN A 463 0.29 -29.10 18.43
N ALA A 464 -0.56 -30.10 18.69
CA ALA A 464 -0.56 -31.35 17.92
C ALA A 464 -0.89 -31.15 16.43
N LEU A 465 -1.71 -30.14 16.08
CA LEU A 465 -1.97 -29.76 14.69
C LEU A 465 -0.74 -29.08 14.09
N VAL A 466 -0.18 -28.10 14.80
CA VAL A 466 1.04 -27.37 14.38
C VAL A 466 2.18 -28.35 14.11
N ASP A 467 2.40 -29.32 14.99
CA ASP A 467 3.44 -30.33 14.82
C ASP A 467 3.21 -31.23 13.60
N ARG A 468 1.95 -31.57 13.28
CA ARG A 468 1.62 -32.34 12.07
C ARG A 468 1.90 -31.52 10.81
N MET A 469 1.48 -30.25 10.80
CA MET A 469 1.76 -29.33 9.69
C MET A 469 3.26 -29.12 9.49
N ALA A 470 4.01 -28.91 10.57
CA ALA A 470 5.47 -28.73 10.52
C ALA A 470 6.18 -30.00 10.00
N ARG A 471 5.70 -31.19 10.36
CA ARG A 471 6.20 -32.45 9.77
C ARG A 471 5.91 -32.54 8.28
N THR A 472 4.72 -32.13 7.84
CA THR A 472 4.41 -32.07 6.40
C THR A 472 5.36 -31.10 5.71
N PHE A 473 5.49 -29.87 6.23
CA PHE A 473 6.40 -28.86 5.71
C PHE A 473 7.81 -29.42 5.49
N MET A 474 8.41 -30.03 6.51
CA MET A 474 9.76 -30.61 6.41
C MET A 474 9.83 -31.79 5.42
N LYS A 475 8.78 -32.63 5.37
CA LYS A 475 8.74 -33.80 4.47
C LYS A 475 8.58 -33.42 3.01
N THR A 476 7.90 -32.30 2.73
CA THR A 476 7.55 -31.84 1.39
C THR A 476 8.34 -30.62 0.97
N ASP A 477 9.53 -30.41 1.56
CA ASP A 477 10.43 -29.31 1.21
C ASP A 477 9.78 -27.91 1.26
N GLY A 478 8.87 -27.71 2.22
CA GLY A 478 8.14 -26.46 2.39
C GLY A 478 6.99 -26.25 1.39
N ASP A 479 6.48 -27.28 0.71
CA ASP A 479 5.24 -27.20 -0.09
C ASP A 479 4.06 -26.71 0.76
N LEU A 480 3.68 -25.45 0.56
CA LEU A 480 2.64 -24.77 1.31
C LEU A 480 1.27 -25.37 1.02
N ARG A 481 1.00 -25.84 -0.21
CA ARG A 481 -0.27 -26.49 -0.56
C ARG A 481 -0.46 -27.78 0.23
N ALA A 482 0.60 -28.58 0.38
CA ALA A 482 0.57 -29.81 1.18
C ALA A 482 0.33 -29.51 2.68
N VAL A 483 0.95 -28.45 3.20
CA VAL A 483 0.74 -27.98 4.58
C VAL A 483 -0.71 -27.54 4.80
N MET A 484 -1.27 -26.73 3.89
CA MET A 484 -2.67 -26.31 3.96
C MET A 484 -3.63 -27.50 3.89
N LYS A 485 -3.37 -28.48 3.01
CA LYS A 485 -4.16 -29.72 2.93
C LYS A 485 -4.13 -30.53 4.22
N THR A 486 -2.98 -30.58 4.91
CA THR A 486 -2.86 -31.21 6.24
C THR A 486 -3.77 -30.54 7.27
N MET A 487 -3.85 -29.21 7.25
CA MET A 487 -4.74 -28.46 8.13
C MET A 487 -6.21 -28.67 7.79
N PHE A 488 -6.60 -28.52 6.52
CA PHE A 488 -8.00 -28.58 6.10
C PHE A 488 -8.63 -29.96 6.15
N THR A 489 -7.82 -31.01 6.31
CA THR A 489 -8.31 -32.39 6.52
C THR A 489 -8.25 -32.81 7.99
N SER A 490 -7.78 -31.93 8.88
CA SER A 490 -7.63 -32.23 10.31
C SER A 490 -8.97 -32.23 11.07
N THR A 491 -8.98 -32.94 12.20
CA THR A 491 -10.12 -32.95 13.12
C THR A 491 -10.31 -31.61 13.85
N GLU A 492 -9.21 -30.91 14.10
CA GLU A 492 -9.15 -29.64 14.83
C GLU A 492 -9.80 -28.53 14.01
N PHE A 493 -9.57 -28.52 12.69
CA PHE A 493 -10.20 -27.58 11.77
C PHE A 493 -11.74 -27.68 11.81
N PHE A 494 -12.30 -28.90 11.83
CA PHE A 494 -13.76 -29.09 11.91
C PHE A 494 -14.29 -29.36 13.31
N SER A 495 -13.59 -28.89 14.34
CA SER A 495 -14.01 -29.07 15.73
C SER A 495 -15.05 -28.04 16.16
N GLU A 496 -15.87 -28.36 17.15
CA GLU A 496 -16.77 -27.38 17.78
C GLU A 496 -16.01 -26.18 18.37
N GLY A 497 -14.77 -26.39 18.84
CA GLY A 497 -13.91 -25.32 19.37
C GLY A 497 -13.37 -24.36 18.29
N ALA A 498 -13.31 -24.78 17.03
CA ALA A 498 -12.95 -23.91 15.91
C ALA A 498 -14.13 -23.12 15.35
N TRP A 499 -15.37 -23.46 15.71
CA TRP A 499 -16.55 -22.78 15.19
C TRP A 499 -16.76 -21.42 15.83
N LYS A 500 -16.78 -20.34 15.01
CA LYS A 500 -17.00 -18.96 15.49
C LYS A 500 -16.02 -18.51 16.59
N SER A 501 -14.86 -19.17 16.66
CA SER A 501 -13.86 -18.90 17.69
C SER A 501 -13.06 -17.63 17.42
N LYS A 502 -12.97 -17.19 16.16
CA LYS A 502 -12.19 -16.03 15.75
C LYS A 502 -13.07 -14.83 15.45
N ILE A 503 -12.57 -13.63 15.72
CA ILE A 503 -13.15 -12.37 15.26
C ILE A 503 -12.63 -12.05 13.87
N LYS A 504 -13.50 -11.56 12.99
CA LYS A 504 -13.13 -11.04 11.67
C LYS A 504 -12.26 -9.79 11.82
N SER A 505 -11.12 -9.75 11.15
CA SER A 505 -10.37 -8.50 10.89
C SER A 505 -11.27 -7.45 10.22
N PRO A 506 -10.91 -6.16 10.25
CA PRO A 506 -11.62 -5.13 9.51
C PRO A 506 -11.83 -5.45 8.02
N LEU A 507 -10.82 -5.95 7.32
CA LEU A 507 -10.92 -6.36 5.91
C LEU A 507 -11.96 -7.48 5.72
N GLU A 508 -11.91 -8.53 6.55
CA GLU A 508 -12.88 -9.63 6.51
C GLU A 508 -14.30 -9.17 6.84
N MET A 509 -14.46 -8.26 7.79
CA MET A 509 -15.75 -7.73 8.17
C MET A 509 -16.37 -6.91 7.05
N VAL A 510 -15.58 -6.02 6.43
CA VAL A 510 -16.02 -5.16 5.33
C VAL A 510 -16.33 -5.99 4.08
N ALA A 511 -15.36 -6.80 3.61
CA ALA A 511 -15.53 -7.61 2.40
C ALA A 511 -16.64 -8.66 2.59
N GLY A 512 -16.69 -9.32 3.74
CA GLY A 512 -17.71 -10.32 4.05
C GLY A 512 -19.12 -9.74 4.10
N ALA A 513 -19.29 -8.52 4.61
CA ALA A 513 -20.62 -7.90 4.68
C ALA A 513 -21.14 -7.49 3.30
N VAL A 514 -20.25 -6.98 2.44
CA VAL A 514 -20.55 -6.66 1.04
C VAL A 514 -20.94 -7.94 0.29
N ARG A 515 -20.20 -9.04 0.50
CA ARG A 515 -20.50 -10.36 -0.09
C ARG A 515 -21.84 -10.92 0.38
N ALA A 516 -22.12 -10.90 1.69
CA ALA A 516 -23.36 -11.42 2.26
C ALA A 516 -24.60 -10.70 1.72
N LEU A 517 -24.48 -9.39 1.43
CA LEU A 517 -25.52 -8.57 0.82
C LEU A 517 -25.60 -8.66 -0.71
N ASN A 518 -24.76 -9.47 -1.35
CA ASN A 518 -24.62 -9.52 -2.82
C ASN A 518 -24.50 -8.12 -3.45
N ALA A 519 -23.72 -7.24 -2.80
CA ALA A 519 -23.71 -5.83 -3.19
C ALA A 519 -22.84 -5.59 -4.44
N ASP A 520 -23.40 -4.87 -5.43
CA ASP A 520 -22.62 -4.36 -6.56
C ASP A 520 -21.75 -3.17 -6.10
N THR A 521 -20.47 -3.24 -6.41
CA THR A 521 -19.43 -2.31 -5.99
C THR A 521 -18.76 -1.78 -7.24
N ASN A 522 -19.01 -0.51 -7.57
CA ASN A 522 -18.38 0.18 -8.70
C ASN A 522 -17.12 0.93 -8.29
N ASP A 523 -17.00 1.26 -7.00
CA ASP A 523 -15.83 1.90 -6.42
C ASP A 523 -15.63 1.37 -4.99
N THR A 524 -14.39 1.03 -4.64
CA THR A 524 -14.03 0.53 -3.30
C THR A 524 -13.43 1.61 -2.39
N PHE A 525 -13.27 2.87 -2.86
CA PHE A 525 -12.65 3.95 -2.09
C PHE A 525 -13.29 4.17 -0.72
N ALA A 526 -14.62 4.20 -0.65
CA ALA A 526 -15.33 4.36 0.63
C ALA A 526 -15.14 3.14 1.53
N LEU A 527 -15.11 1.93 0.97
CA LEU A 527 -14.84 0.69 1.71
C LEU A 527 -13.42 0.68 2.28
N LEU A 528 -12.41 1.11 1.50
CA LEU A 528 -11.01 1.22 1.95
C LEU A 528 -10.88 2.14 3.16
N GLN A 529 -11.59 3.29 3.15
CA GLN A 529 -11.62 4.18 4.30
C GLN A 529 -12.25 3.49 5.51
N LYS A 530 -13.31 2.69 5.32
CA LYS A 530 -13.93 1.94 6.43
C LYS A 530 -13.01 0.87 7.01
N VAL A 531 -12.23 0.17 6.19
CA VAL A 531 -11.22 -0.78 6.68
C VAL A 531 -10.16 -0.03 7.52
N ALA A 532 -9.68 1.12 7.04
CA ALA A 532 -8.71 1.95 7.77
C ALA A 532 -9.27 2.53 9.08
N ASP A 533 -10.49 3.07 9.07
CA ASP A 533 -11.19 3.61 10.25
C ASP A 533 -11.34 2.56 11.37
N LEU A 534 -11.45 1.28 10.97
CA LEU A 534 -11.57 0.14 11.88
C LEU A 534 -10.21 -0.39 12.37
N GLY A 535 -9.10 0.22 11.96
CA GLY A 535 -7.76 -0.05 12.47
C GLY A 535 -6.84 -0.85 11.54
N GLU A 536 -7.22 -1.07 10.29
CA GLU A 536 -6.41 -1.85 9.33
C GLU A 536 -6.19 -1.10 8.01
N PRO A 537 -5.44 0.02 7.99
CA PRO A 537 -5.10 0.68 6.74
C PRO A 537 -4.29 -0.26 5.83
N LEU A 538 -4.91 -0.75 4.75
CA LEU A 538 -4.30 -1.75 3.87
C LEU A 538 -2.91 -1.32 3.36
N TYR A 539 -1.93 -2.22 3.51
CA TYR A 539 -0.51 -2.04 3.21
C TYR A 539 0.21 -0.90 3.98
N GLY A 540 -0.45 -0.33 4.99
CA GLY A 540 0.03 0.83 5.76
C GLY A 540 0.47 0.49 7.18
N LYS A 541 0.80 -0.78 7.45
CA LYS A 541 1.34 -1.20 8.74
C LYS A 541 2.81 -0.80 8.80
N LEU A 542 3.15 0.10 9.73
CA LEU A 542 4.51 0.62 9.86
C LEU A 542 5.51 -0.45 10.30
N GLU A 543 5.10 -1.32 11.23
CA GLU A 543 5.98 -2.34 11.80
C GLU A 543 6.11 -3.56 10.87
N PRO A 544 7.31 -4.16 10.71
CA PRO A 544 7.51 -5.33 9.87
C PRO A 544 6.73 -6.58 10.33
N THR A 545 6.17 -6.56 11.54
CA THR A 545 5.36 -7.65 12.10
C THR A 545 4.03 -7.88 11.38
N GLY A 546 3.58 -6.94 10.55
CA GLY A 546 2.23 -6.99 9.99
C GLY A 546 1.14 -6.74 11.04
N TYR A 547 -0.12 -6.83 10.61
CA TYR A 547 -1.30 -6.81 11.45
C TYR A 547 -1.50 -8.13 12.20
N SER A 548 -2.15 -8.05 13.37
CA SER A 548 -2.38 -9.21 14.24
C SER A 548 -3.34 -10.23 13.62
N ASN A 549 -2.97 -11.52 13.70
CA ASN A 549 -3.83 -12.64 13.35
C ASN A 549 -4.83 -13.04 14.46
N THR A 550 -4.81 -12.37 15.62
CA THR A 550 -5.67 -12.67 16.77
C THR A 550 -6.88 -11.72 16.88
N GLY A 551 -7.98 -12.22 17.44
CA GLY A 551 -9.25 -11.49 17.48
C GLY A 551 -9.28 -10.32 18.46
N GLU A 552 -8.49 -10.39 19.54
CA GLU A 552 -8.50 -9.41 20.64
C GLU A 552 -8.17 -7.99 20.17
N THR A 553 -7.19 -7.85 19.26
CA THR A 553 -6.77 -6.57 18.68
C THR A 553 -7.91 -5.85 17.97
N TRP A 554 -8.92 -6.58 17.50
CA TRP A 554 -10.03 -6.05 16.70
C TRP A 554 -11.28 -5.71 17.50
N LEU A 555 -11.25 -5.85 18.83
CA LEU A 555 -12.41 -5.72 19.73
C LEU A 555 -12.41 -4.47 20.63
N SER A 556 -11.76 -3.37 20.22
CA SER A 556 -11.86 -2.11 20.97
C SER A 556 -13.29 -1.54 20.96
N THR A 557 -13.66 -0.79 22.00
CA THR A 557 -15.00 -0.15 22.10
C THR A 557 -15.32 0.70 20.86
N ALA A 558 -14.34 1.48 20.38
CA ALA A 558 -14.47 2.27 19.17
C ALA A 558 -14.63 1.40 17.91
N GLY A 559 -13.88 0.30 17.82
CA GLY A 559 -13.97 -0.66 16.72
C GLY A 559 -15.32 -1.36 16.64
N VAL A 560 -15.90 -1.76 17.78
CA VAL A 560 -17.25 -2.36 17.84
C VAL A 560 -18.30 -1.36 17.35
N LEU A 561 -18.28 -0.12 17.83
CA LEU A 561 -19.21 0.92 17.36
C LEU A 561 -19.03 1.23 15.86
N GLY A 562 -17.78 1.30 15.40
CA GLY A 562 -17.46 1.47 13.98
C GLY A 562 -18.05 0.37 13.09
N ARG A 563 -17.96 -0.89 13.53
CA ARG A 563 -18.55 -2.05 12.86
C ARG A 563 -20.08 -1.96 12.77
N LEU A 564 -20.75 -1.56 13.85
CA LEU A 564 -22.20 -1.35 13.86
C LEU A 564 -22.62 -0.22 12.91
N ASN A 565 -21.89 0.90 12.93
CA ASN A 565 -22.15 2.04 12.03
C ASN A 565 -21.94 1.66 10.56
N PHE A 566 -20.89 0.90 10.25
CA PHE A 566 -20.66 0.38 8.91
C PHE A 566 -21.78 -0.57 8.46
N ALA A 567 -22.17 -1.54 9.30
CA ALA A 567 -23.24 -2.49 9.01
C ALA A 567 -24.56 -1.76 8.67
N ARG A 568 -24.90 -0.72 9.43
CA ARG A 568 -26.08 0.13 9.19
C ARG A 568 -25.98 0.89 7.87
N ALA A 569 -24.85 1.56 7.64
CA ALA A 569 -24.63 2.35 6.43
C ALA A 569 -24.66 1.47 5.18
N LEU A 570 -24.01 0.30 5.22
CA LEU A 570 -23.99 -0.65 4.11
C LEU A 570 -25.39 -1.19 3.83
N ALA A 571 -26.08 -1.75 4.83
CA ALA A 571 -27.41 -2.34 4.64
C ALA A 571 -28.45 -1.32 4.12
N SER A 572 -28.28 -0.05 4.47
CA SER A 572 -29.14 1.05 4.02
C SER A 572 -28.72 1.67 2.68
N GLY A 573 -27.68 1.14 2.02
CA GLY A 573 -27.19 1.64 0.73
C GLY A 573 -26.56 3.03 0.81
N LEU A 574 -26.04 3.42 1.97
CA LEU A 574 -25.44 4.75 2.23
C LEU A 574 -23.92 4.79 1.99
N ILE A 575 -23.31 3.68 1.57
CA ILE A 575 -21.90 3.64 1.22
C ILE A 575 -21.75 4.01 -0.26
N PRO A 576 -21.07 5.14 -0.59
CA PRO A 576 -20.87 5.54 -1.98
C PRO A 576 -20.19 4.45 -2.80
N GLY A 577 -20.63 4.28 -4.05
CA GLY A 577 -20.10 3.24 -4.93
C GLY A 577 -20.58 1.80 -4.65
N VAL A 578 -21.34 1.56 -3.58
CA VAL A 578 -21.80 0.22 -3.17
C VAL A 578 -23.32 0.14 -3.10
N LYS A 579 -23.91 -0.86 -3.75
CA LYS A 579 -25.37 -1.06 -3.84
C LYS A 579 -25.74 -2.48 -3.39
N PRO A 580 -26.28 -2.66 -2.18
CA PRO A 580 -26.82 -3.95 -1.75
C PRO A 580 -27.92 -4.44 -2.69
N ASP A 581 -27.97 -5.75 -2.94
CA ASP A 581 -29.04 -6.35 -3.73
C ASP A 581 -30.35 -6.37 -2.93
N PRO A 582 -31.40 -5.64 -3.36
CA PRO A 582 -32.66 -5.58 -2.63
C PRO A 582 -33.32 -6.96 -2.49
N SER A 583 -33.10 -7.90 -3.41
CA SER A 583 -33.69 -9.25 -3.38
C SER A 583 -33.17 -10.10 -2.20
N VAL A 584 -32.00 -9.74 -1.65
CA VAL A 584 -31.44 -10.37 -0.45
C VAL A 584 -32.31 -10.06 0.77
N LEU A 585 -32.97 -8.88 0.80
CA LEU A 585 -33.64 -8.33 1.99
C LEU A 585 -35.16 -8.17 1.86
N THR A 586 -35.66 -7.87 0.67
CA THR A 586 -37.04 -7.42 0.45
C THR A 586 -38.02 -8.59 0.52
N GLY A 587 -39.15 -8.39 1.21
CA GLY A 587 -40.20 -9.41 1.33
C GLY A 587 -39.85 -10.60 2.22
N LYS A 588 -38.74 -10.53 2.97
CA LYS A 588 -38.27 -11.60 3.86
C LYS A 588 -38.48 -11.22 5.33
N ASP A 589 -38.80 -12.20 6.16
CA ASP A 589 -38.81 -12.05 7.61
C ASP A 589 -37.37 -12.00 8.19
N ALA A 590 -37.25 -11.68 9.47
CA ALA A 590 -35.96 -11.55 10.12
C ALA A 590 -35.14 -12.86 10.15
N ALA A 591 -35.80 -14.01 10.25
CA ALA A 591 -35.14 -15.31 10.26
C ALA A 591 -34.59 -15.67 8.87
N ALA A 592 -35.33 -15.35 7.82
CA ALA A 592 -34.94 -15.53 6.43
C ALA A 592 -33.79 -14.59 6.05
N ILE A 593 -33.84 -13.32 6.44
CA ILE A 593 -32.71 -12.39 6.27
C ILE A 593 -31.48 -12.90 7.01
N GLY A 594 -31.64 -13.33 8.25
CA GLY A 594 -30.55 -13.90 9.04
C GLY A 594 -29.92 -15.14 8.39
N ARG A 595 -30.73 -16.09 7.93
CA ARG A 595 -30.25 -17.26 7.17
C ARG A 595 -29.52 -16.87 5.89
N GLN A 596 -30.03 -15.88 5.17
CA GLN A 596 -29.42 -15.41 3.92
C GLN A 596 -28.02 -14.82 4.17
N LEU A 597 -27.85 -14.01 5.22
CA LEU A 597 -26.60 -13.32 5.51
C LEU A 597 -25.57 -14.22 6.21
N LEU A 598 -26.01 -15.21 7.00
CA LEU A 598 -25.13 -16.08 7.78
C LEU A 598 -24.90 -17.45 7.11
N GLY A 599 -25.75 -17.85 6.18
CA GLY A 599 -25.83 -19.22 5.64
C GLY A 599 -26.45 -20.25 6.59
N HIS A 600 -26.73 -19.87 7.85
CA HIS A 600 -27.34 -20.73 8.89
C HIS A 600 -28.36 -19.95 9.73
N ASN A 601 -29.10 -20.67 10.59
CA ASN A 601 -30.05 -20.05 11.52
C ASN A 601 -29.35 -19.10 12.50
N VAL A 602 -29.93 -17.91 12.68
CA VAL A 602 -29.51 -16.93 13.69
C VAL A 602 -29.52 -17.56 15.08
N SER A 603 -28.53 -17.24 15.91
CA SER A 603 -28.49 -17.69 17.31
C SER A 603 -29.67 -17.15 18.11
N ALA A 604 -30.11 -17.89 19.13
CA ALA A 604 -31.18 -17.46 20.02
C ALA A 604 -30.91 -16.08 20.64
N GLN A 605 -29.64 -15.80 20.99
CA GLN A 605 -29.21 -14.50 21.51
C GLN A 605 -29.45 -13.39 20.48
N THR A 606 -28.97 -13.56 19.24
CA THR A 606 -29.13 -12.55 18.19
C THR A 606 -30.60 -12.39 17.81
N THR A 607 -31.39 -13.47 17.76
CA THR A 607 -32.84 -13.41 17.55
C THR A 607 -33.53 -12.59 18.64
N ALA A 608 -33.18 -12.81 19.92
CA ALA A 608 -33.73 -12.04 21.03
C ALA A 608 -33.34 -10.55 20.95
N SER A 609 -32.08 -10.25 20.62
CA SER A 609 -31.62 -8.86 20.42
C SER A 609 -32.30 -8.18 19.24
N ILE A 610 -32.56 -8.89 18.13
CA ILE A 610 -33.32 -8.36 17.00
C ILE A 610 -34.75 -8.06 17.45
N ALA A 611 -35.45 -9.01 18.08
CA ALA A 611 -36.82 -8.82 18.56
C ALA A 611 -36.95 -7.63 19.53
N GLN A 612 -35.98 -7.49 20.43
CA GLN A 612 -35.91 -6.35 21.35
C GLN A 612 -35.64 -5.03 20.60
N GLY A 613 -34.67 -5.01 19.68
CA GLY A 613 -34.29 -3.84 18.90
C GLY A 613 -35.39 -3.35 17.94
N THR A 614 -36.26 -4.25 17.47
CA THR A 614 -37.43 -3.91 16.67
C THR A 614 -38.67 -3.61 17.52
N GLN A 615 -38.60 -3.72 18.85
CA GLN A 615 -39.74 -3.66 19.76
C GLN A 615 -40.88 -4.60 19.35
N ASN A 616 -40.54 -5.79 18.82
CA ASN A 616 -41.46 -6.76 18.25
C ASN A 616 -42.33 -6.22 17.08
N ARG A 617 -41.93 -5.12 16.43
CA ARG A 617 -42.58 -4.59 15.23
C ARG A 617 -41.90 -5.12 13.97
N ASN A 618 -42.62 -5.07 12.85
CA ASN A 618 -42.04 -5.32 11.53
C ASN A 618 -41.02 -4.22 11.22
N ALA A 619 -39.74 -4.60 11.23
CA ALA A 619 -38.66 -3.73 10.79
C ALA A 619 -38.45 -3.85 9.28
N SER A 620 -37.87 -2.80 8.68
CA SER A 620 -37.43 -2.87 7.28
C SER A 620 -36.30 -3.89 7.12
N GLY A 621 -36.23 -4.53 5.95
CA GLY A 621 -35.15 -5.47 5.62
C GLY A 621 -33.74 -4.89 5.85
N PRO A 622 -33.43 -3.65 5.40
CA PRO A 622 -32.18 -2.96 5.72
C PRO A 622 -31.88 -2.83 7.22
N PHE A 623 -32.90 -2.51 8.04
CA PHE A 623 -32.70 -2.40 9.49
C PHE A 623 -32.36 -3.76 10.10
N THR A 624 -33.12 -4.81 9.77
CA THR A 624 -32.83 -6.17 10.24
C THR A 624 -31.46 -6.67 9.80
N ALA A 625 -31.08 -6.42 8.53
CA ALA A 625 -29.76 -6.77 8.03
C ALA A 625 -28.64 -6.07 8.81
N SER A 626 -28.82 -4.80 9.16
CA SER A 626 -27.84 -4.07 9.97
C SER A 626 -27.60 -4.71 11.34
N LEU A 627 -28.66 -5.20 12.00
CA LEU A 627 -28.57 -5.92 13.27
C LEU A 627 -27.87 -7.28 13.12
N VAL A 628 -28.17 -8.04 12.06
CA VAL A 628 -27.51 -9.33 11.79
C VAL A 628 -26.02 -9.12 11.51
N LEU A 629 -25.67 -8.19 10.62
CA LEU A 629 -24.28 -7.88 10.29
C LEU A 629 -23.51 -7.33 11.50
N GLY A 630 -24.18 -6.59 12.39
CA GLY A 630 -23.61 -6.09 13.64
C GLY A 630 -23.48 -7.14 14.76
N SER A 631 -24.10 -8.31 14.59
CA SER A 631 -24.17 -9.33 15.66
C SER A 631 -22.88 -10.15 15.80
N PRO A 632 -22.63 -10.77 16.97
CA PRO A 632 -21.55 -11.73 17.15
C PRO A 632 -21.61 -12.89 16.15
N ASP A 633 -22.80 -13.26 15.66
CA ASP A 633 -22.96 -14.33 14.68
C ASP A 633 -22.28 -14.02 13.35
N PHE A 634 -22.30 -12.75 12.93
CA PHE A 634 -21.66 -12.30 11.71
C PHE A 634 -20.20 -11.88 11.95
N GLN A 635 -19.92 -11.23 13.09
CA GLN A 635 -18.58 -10.71 13.39
C GLN A 635 -17.55 -11.81 13.67
N ARG A 636 -18.00 -13.02 13.98
CA ARG A 636 -17.15 -14.19 14.20
C ARG A 636 -17.06 -15.09 12.97
N ARG A 637 -16.00 -15.90 12.89
CA ARG A 637 -15.79 -16.92 11.86
C ARG A 637 -15.26 -18.20 12.46
#